data_AF-A0A3Q2NT97-F1
#
_entry.id   AF-A0A3Q2NT97-F1
#
_cell.length_a   1.000
_cell.length_b   1.000
_cell.length_c   1.000
_cell.angle_alpha   90.00
_cell.angle_beta   90.00
_cell.angle_gamma   90.00
#
_symmetry.space_group_name_H-M   'P 1'
#
loop_
_entity.id
_entity.type
_entity.pdbx_description
1 polymer ?
#
loop_
_entity_poly.entity_id
_entity_poly.type
_entity_poly.pdbx_seq_one_letter_code
_entity_poly.pdbx_strand_id
1 'polypeptide(L)'
;MQHVIFAQAVSEDLHSKVKIMNNVRHKVGTEKTQAEEEKIKQDLYVERLTKDLENRTLQAAGYEVQRNAQAQETLEASKSLAEAEMELESLLMMHKKLLQQWNSNIADIRKHDETVNAMQEAVRAIEDEVILLGREIEGYKKSTAVEQENNETLTVQLNWCEMDCVTWNKLISQKQTAREVLQAQYSACLRSLTETKHILATLTKEMSANQTELNNQRSQEEKLSAARLELEENIMAHIQQQLTHSKAATFSQQLISKMATRKKDKMHQLQQLERDSLSVKLESQKVEQQVNSLILTVETLDEELNKQHKLLTSHENVLSSLVRQIKQKETTINNLKNRIAHIVESTGQEDLSPLQIRIKEVLAQIQELAAHIKNDHQLWMLHQGTLVGLSRELGANSKKIRKLQKDNTGMQQKEIRLDSQTEQEEREQAELDKNSKLLRRDLEKLSKLMKKNKQQSETLELENILLETDFIQKLKEAEQESVSVQMKLEKTQEEKENLFRNLLEAERQILLWEKKTQILKETRSVVESELGQEEIQKMKVEIHRMELRVNQLTKEQERLMRESEAAVARRENLVLRKEAMVRGSHKEITKDELRRSSEGLQSKIQKTLKEIADCELVVKELEKGKTIQSEKVLQQKQHLAELCSTSTKLDNDLVNLQDNQYTNQAYLIALQSRNKKLRDVCEGSYKLSSSEETVGAALQSQRERLEDYRSALKRNCEDLPQHQEALRHITQAVEAYIKISQQ
;
A
#
# COMPACT_ATOMS: atom_id res chain seq x y z
N MET A 1 66.22 -193.14 116.40
CA MET A 1 66.68 -192.97 114.99
C MET A 1 65.64 -192.15 114.23
N GLN A 2 65.93 -191.61 113.04
CA GLN A 2 65.11 -190.59 112.34
C GLN A 2 64.95 -189.24 113.09
N HIS A 3 65.87 -188.82 113.95
CA HIS A 3 66.95 -187.89 113.56
C HIS A 3 66.88 -187.23 112.16
N VAL A 4 67.02 -185.89 112.19
CA VAL A 4 67.71 -185.00 111.22
C VAL A 4 66.98 -184.47 109.97
N ILE A 5 66.16 -185.23 109.23
CA ILE A 5 65.81 -184.79 107.86
C ILE A 5 64.77 -183.65 107.73
N PHE A 6 63.61 -183.69 108.41
CA PHE A 6 62.52 -182.74 108.06
C PHE A 6 62.72 -181.29 108.56
N ALA A 7 63.61 -181.05 109.54
CA ALA A 7 63.81 -179.72 110.12
C ALA A 7 64.51 -178.72 109.16
N GLN A 8 65.27 -179.20 108.17
CA GLN A 8 65.95 -178.33 107.20
C GLN A 8 65.01 -177.77 106.12
N ALA A 9 63.97 -178.53 105.74
CA ALA A 9 63.00 -178.11 104.70
C ALA A 9 62.25 -176.82 105.06
N VAL A 10 62.01 -176.58 106.36
CA VAL A 10 61.25 -175.41 106.85
C VAL A 10 62.09 -174.12 106.80
N SER A 11 63.41 -174.18 106.96
CA SER A 11 64.26 -172.98 106.93
C SER A 11 64.48 -172.43 105.51
N GLU A 12 64.63 -173.30 104.52
CA GLU A 12 64.88 -172.87 103.13
C GLU A 12 63.62 -172.27 102.49
N ASP A 13 62.44 -172.87 102.75
CA ASP A 13 61.15 -172.35 102.29
C ASP A 13 60.87 -170.94 102.87
N LEU A 14 61.12 -170.72 104.17
CA LEU A 14 61.00 -169.39 104.79
C LEU A 14 61.97 -168.36 104.18
N HIS A 15 63.24 -168.72 103.94
CA HIS A 15 64.20 -167.76 103.37
C HIS A 15 63.86 -167.42 101.91
N SER A 16 63.37 -168.40 101.12
CA SER A 16 62.87 -168.15 99.77
C SER A 16 61.67 -167.20 99.77
N LYS A 17 60.70 -167.41 100.67
CA LYS A 17 59.49 -166.59 100.81
C LYS A 17 59.81 -165.16 101.26
N VAL A 18 60.76 -164.96 102.18
CA VAL A 18 61.21 -163.60 102.56
C VAL A 18 61.89 -162.88 101.39
N LYS A 19 62.69 -163.58 100.58
CA LYS A 19 63.34 -162.98 99.40
C LYS A 19 62.34 -162.63 98.29
N ILE A 20 61.35 -163.49 98.05
CA ILE A 20 60.22 -163.21 97.15
C ILE A 20 59.40 -162.03 97.67
N MET A 21 59.06 -162.00 98.97
CA MET A 21 58.27 -160.93 99.57
C MET A 21 58.99 -159.57 99.51
N ASN A 22 60.32 -159.52 99.72
CA ASN A 22 61.08 -158.29 99.53
C ASN A 22 61.12 -157.85 98.06
N ASN A 23 61.31 -158.77 97.10
CA ASN A 23 61.25 -158.43 95.68
C ASN A 23 59.86 -157.92 95.26
N VAL A 24 58.78 -158.55 95.74
CA VAL A 24 57.40 -158.07 95.53
C VAL A 24 57.18 -156.71 96.19
N ARG A 25 57.65 -156.49 97.42
CA ARG A 25 57.56 -155.20 98.11
C ARG A 25 58.31 -154.09 97.37
N HIS A 26 59.49 -154.37 96.81
CA HIS A 26 60.21 -153.41 95.98
C HIS A 26 59.49 -153.15 94.66
N LYS A 27 58.95 -154.18 93.98
CA LYS A 27 58.20 -154.02 92.73
C LYS A 27 56.91 -153.22 92.91
N VAL A 28 56.11 -153.56 93.92
CA VAL A 28 54.91 -152.79 94.33
C VAL A 28 55.29 -151.37 94.78
N GLY A 29 56.46 -151.19 95.40
CA GLY A 29 57.01 -149.88 95.72
C GLY A 29 57.28 -149.04 94.47
N THR A 30 57.98 -149.60 93.48
CA THR A 30 58.28 -148.91 92.21
C THR A 30 57.03 -148.65 91.36
N GLU A 31 56.09 -149.60 91.30
CA GLU A 31 54.81 -149.46 90.62
C GLU A 31 53.94 -148.39 91.29
N LYS A 32 53.95 -148.32 92.63
CA LYS A 32 53.28 -147.24 93.37
C LYS A 32 53.91 -145.88 93.07
N THR A 33 55.24 -145.75 93.11
CA THR A 33 55.88 -144.47 92.79
C THR A 33 55.66 -144.04 91.35
N GLN A 34 55.61 -144.97 90.40
CA GLN A 34 55.23 -144.67 89.00
C GLN A 34 53.77 -144.21 88.89
N ALA A 35 52.84 -144.88 89.57
CA ALA A 35 51.43 -144.45 89.62
C ALA A 35 51.23 -143.09 90.32
N GLU A 36 52.02 -142.80 91.36
CA GLU A 36 52.02 -141.50 92.05
C GLU A 36 52.61 -140.40 91.14
N GLU A 37 53.70 -140.67 90.42
CA GLU A 37 54.23 -139.76 89.39
C GLU A 37 53.26 -139.53 88.22
N GLU A 38 52.60 -140.58 87.71
CA GLU A 38 51.61 -140.47 86.65
C GLU A 38 50.37 -139.71 87.11
N LYS A 39 49.92 -139.93 88.35
CA LYS A 39 48.84 -139.11 88.94
C LYS A 39 49.27 -137.65 89.08
N ILE A 40 50.49 -137.35 89.54
CA ILE A 40 51.00 -135.96 89.60
C ILE A 40 51.06 -135.32 88.21
N LYS A 41 51.47 -136.07 87.18
CA LYS A 41 51.45 -135.60 85.78
C LYS A 41 50.01 -135.33 85.29
N GLN A 42 49.04 -136.16 85.67
CA GLN A 42 47.62 -135.94 85.38
C GLN A 42 47.04 -134.75 86.15
N ASP A 43 47.28 -134.64 87.46
CA ASP A 43 46.80 -133.55 88.31
C ASP A 43 47.32 -132.19 87.80
N LEU A 44 48.62 -132.09 87.45
CA LEU A 44 49.22 -130.89 86.84
C LEU A 44 48.65 -130.58 85.44
N TYR A 45 48.30 -131.60 84.67
CA TYR A 45 47.68 -131.42 83.36
C TYR A 45 46.22 -130.95 83.48
N VAL A 46 45.47 -131.49 84.45
CA VAL A 46 44.12 -131.01 84.80
C VAL A 46 44.18 -129.58 85.32
N GLU A 47 45.07 -129.26 86.26
CA GLU A 47 45.23 -127.89 86.77
C GLU A 47 45.55 -126.90 85.64
N ARG A 48 46.39 -127.30 84.68
CA ARG A 48 46.67 -126.52 83.47
C ARG A 48 45.42 -126.34 82.60
N LEU A 49 44.67 -127.41 82.32
CA LEU A 49 43.43 -127.33 81.54
C LEU A 49 42.35 -126.49 82.23
N THR A 50 42.22 -126.58 83.56
CA THR A 50 41.31 -125.74 84.35
C THR A 50 41.73 -124.27 84.25
N LYS A 51 43.00 -123.94 84.45
CA LYS A 51 43.51 -122.57 84.28
C LYS A 51 43.38 -122.05 82.85
N ASP A 52 43.62 -122.89 81.84
CA ASP A 52 43.39 -122.52 80.44
C ASP A 52 41.89 -122.29 80.16
N LEU A 53 40.98 -123.07 80.76
CA LEU A 53 39.53 -122.88 80.65
C LEU A 53 39.05 -121.62 81.40
N GLU A 54 39.58 -121.35 82.60
CA GLU A 54 39.36 -120.11 83.34
C GLU A 54 39.85 -118.89 82.54
N ASN A 55 41.07 -118.94 82.00
CA ASN A 55 41.61 -117.90 81.12
C ASN A 55 40.73 -117.68 79.87
N ARG A 56 40.22 -118.75 79.24
CA ARG A 56 39.33 -118.64 78.06
C ARG A 56 37.92 -118.16 78.41
N THR A 57 37.37 -118.52 79.56
CA THR A 57 36.04 -118.04 80.01
C THR A 57 36.11 -116.58 80.46
N LEU A 58 37.19 -116.16 81.14
CA LEU A 58 37.47 -114.75 81.41
C LEU A 58 37.69 -113.95 80.11
N GLN A 59 38.43 -114.51 79.13
CA GLN A 59 38.60 -113.87 77.83
C GLN A 59 37.27 -113.74 77.07
N ALA A 60 36.42 -114.77 77.09
CA ALA A 60 35.09 -114.74 76.47
C ALA A 60 34.19 -113.68 77.13
N ALA A 61 34.12 -113.65 78.47
CA ALA A 61 33.38 -112.63 79.20
C ALA A 61 33.91 -111.21 78.92
N GLY A 62 35.23 -111.04 78.79
CA GLY A 62 35.86 -109.79 78.37
C GLY A 62 35.40 -109.34 76.97
N TYR A 63 35.34 -110.27 76.01
CA TYR A 63 34.82 -109.97 74.66
C TYR A 63 33.31 -109.75 74.63
N GLU A 64 32.52 -110.40 75.50
CA GLU A 64 31.09 -110.11 75.63
C GLU A 64 30.84 -108.71 76.21
N VAL A 65 31.57 -108.32 77.26
CA VAL A 65 31.54 -106.95 77.80
C VAL A 65 31.97 -105.93 76.74
N GLN A 66 33.07 -106.19 76.01
CA GLN A 66 33.52 -105.32 74.93
C GLN A 66 32.48 -105.22 73.80
N ARG A 67 31.87 -106.33 73.39
CA ARG A 67 30.80 -106.37 72.38
C ARG A 67 29.57 -105.59 72.83
N ASN A 68 29.18 -105.71 74.09
CA ASN A 68 28.03 -105.00 74.65
C ASN A 68 28.31 -103.49 74.76
N ALA A 69 29.52 -103.10 75.16
CA ALA A 69 29.95 -101.70 75.13
C ALA A 69 29.94 -101.14 73.70
N GLN A 70 30.53 -101.83 72.72
CA GLN A 70 30.52 -101.43 71.31
C GLN A 70 29.09 -101.38 70.73
N ALA A 71 28.20 -102.28 71.15
CA ALA A 71 26.78 -102.24 70.76
C ALA A 71 26.03 -101.04 71.37
N GLN A 72 26.41 -100.60 72.57
CA GLN A 72 25.88 -99.37 73.18
C GLN A 72 26.46 -98.12 72.51
N GLU A 73 27.77 -98.05 72.32
CA GLU A 73 28.46 -96.96 71.61
C GLU A 73 27.91 -96.76 70.18
N THR A 74 27.71 -97.84 69.42
CA THR A 74 27.12 -97.75 68.06
C THR A 74 25.63 -97.38 68.08
N LEU A 75 24.88 -97.77 69.11
CA LEU A 75 23.49 -97.38 69.29
C LEU A 75 23.36 -95.90 69.70
N GLU A 76 24.24 -95.39 70.55
CA GLU A 76 24.31 -93.97 70.91
C GLU A 76 24.80 -93.12 69.73
N ALA A 77 25.81 -93.58 68.99
CA ALA A 77 26.26 -92.94 67.76
C ALA A 77 25.12 -92.87 66.72
N SER A 78 24.39 -93.96 66.48
CA SER A 78 23.25 -93.96 65.53
C SER A 78 22.09 -93.06 65.97
N LYS A 79 21.82 -92.91 67.28
CA LYS A 79 20.88 -91.90 67.79
C LYS A 79 21.36 -90.48 67.50
N SER A 80 22.60 -90.15 67.86
CA SER A 80 23.16 -88.81 67.63
C SER A 80 23.24 -88.45 66.13
N LEU A 81 23.44 -89.46 65.27
CA LEU A 81 23.38 -89.30 63.82
C LEU A 81 21.94 -89.05 63.32
N ALA A 82 20.96 -89.81 63.81
CA ALA A 82 19.55 -89.58 63.47
C ALA A 82 19.03 -88.22 64.00
N GLU A 83 19.47 -87.80 65.18
CA GLU A 83 19.21 -86.48 65.74
C GLU A 83 19.81 -85.37 64.85
N ALA A 84 21.08 -85.53 64.43
CA ALA A 84 21.73 -84.60 63.49
C ALA A 84 21.09 -84.59 62.09
N GLU A 85 20.58 -85.73 61.59
CA GLU A 85 19.82 -85.81 60.35
C GLU A 85 18.48 -85.06 60.47
N MET A 86 17.75 -85.22 61.57
CA MET A 86 16.51 -84.47 61.84
C MET A 86 16.77 -82.97 62.02
N GLU A 87 17.86 -82.58 62.67
CA GLU A 87 18.29 -81.17 62.74
C GLU A 87 18.61 -80.62 61.34
N LEU A 88 19.36 -81.37 60.52
CA LEU A 88 19.69 -80.99 59.15
C LEU A 88 18.45 -80.86 58.26
N GLU A 89 17.48 -81.78 58.35
CA GLU A 89 16.19 -81.62 57.66
C GLU A 89 15.44 -80.38 58.13
N SER A 90 15.44 -80.08 59.44
CA SER A 90 14.81 -78.87 59.98
C SER A 90 15.48 -77.59 59.43
N LEU A 91 16.81 -77.57 59.34
CA LEU A 91 17.60 -76.48 58.76
C LEU A 91 17.33 -76.33 57.26
N LEU A 92 17.21 -77.43 56.51
CA LEU A 92 16.84 -77.41 55.10
C LEU A 92 15.40 -76.91 54.88
N MET A 93 14.45 -77.24 55.77
CA MET A 93 13.10 -76.68 55.74
C MET A 93 13.08 -75.18 56.10
N MET A 94 13.86 -74.75 57.10
CA MET A 94 14.00 -73.33 57.45
C MET A 94 14.65 -72.53 56.32
N HIS A 95 15.70 -73.06 55.68
CA HIS A 95 16.34 -72.44 54.52
C HIS A 95 15.38 -72.33 53.32
N LYS A 96 14.58 -73.38 53.02
CA LYS A 96 13.54 -73.31 51.98
C LYS A 96 12.49 -72.24 52.28
N LYS A 97 12.01 -72.13 53.53
CA LYS A 97 11.08 -71.08 53.95
C LYS A 97 11.68 -69.68 53.82
N LEU A 98 12.94 -69.51 54.24
CA LEU A 98 13.66 -68.23 54.13
C LEU A 98 13.85 -67.81 52.67
N LEU A 99 14.21 -68.74 51.77
CA LEU A 99 14.28 -68.47 50.33
C LEU A 99 12.91 -68.11 49.73
N GLN A 100 11.82 -68.76 50.17
CA GLN A 100 10.47 -68.39 49.74
C GLN A 100 10.08 -66.98 50.20
N GLN A 101 10.37 -66.62 51.46
CA GLN A 101 10.14 -65.27 52.00
C GLN A 101 11.02 -64.22 51.32
N TRP A 102 12.28 -64.54 51.01
CA TRP A 102 13.17 -63.62 50.29
C TRP A 102 12.69 -63.39 48.85
N ASN A 103 12.23 -64.46 48.17
CA ASN A 103 11.65 -64.36 46.83
C ASN A 103 10.33 -63.58 46.81
N SER A 104 9.45 -63.73 47.80
CA SER A 104 8.24 -62.89 47.90
C SER A 104 8.62 -61.43 48.14
N ASN A 105 9.54 -61.16 49.06
CA ASN A 105 10.00 -59.79 49.33
C ASN A 105 10.64 -59.14 48.09
N ILE A 106 11.43 -59.88 47.29
CA ILE A 106 11.96 -59.39 46.00
C ILE A 106 10.83 -59.13 44.99
N ALA A 107 9.82 -59.99 44.91
CA ALA A 107 8.68 -59.79 44.03
C ALA A 107 7.83 -58.58 44.42
N ASP A 108 7.65 -58.33 45.72
CA ASP A 108 6.89 -57.19 46.22
C ASP A 108 7.69 -55.87 46.14
N ILE A 109 9.02 -55.90 46.33
CA ILE A 109 9.91 -54.76 46.01
C ILE A 109 9.77 -54.39 44.53
N ARG A 110 9.81 -55.36 43.60
CA ARG A 110 9.64 -55.09 42.16
C ARG A 110 8.29 -54.45 41.83
N LYS A 111 7.19 -54.92 42.43
CA LYS A 111 5.87 -54.28 42.28
C LYS A 111 5.88 -52.85 42.83
N HIS A 112 6.57 -52.61 43.95
CA HIS A 112 6.71 -51.27 44.49
C HIS A 112 7.50 -50.36 43.54
N ASP A 113 8.64 -50.82 43.00
CA ASP A 113 9.41 -50.10 41.98
C ASP A 113 8.56 -49.81 40.72
N GLU A 114 7.78 -50.79 40.24
CA GLU A 114 6.82 -50.64 39.14
C GLU A 114 5.77 -49.56 39.44
N THR A 115 5.16 -49.56 40.63
CA THR A 115 4.19 -48.52 41.03
C THR A 115 4.83 -47.14 41.20
N VAL A 116 6.07 -47.07 41.71
CA VAL A 116 6.81 -45.82 41.87
C VAL A 116 7.20 -45.25 40.51
N ASN A 117 7.62 -46.08 39.55
CA ASN A 117 7.89 -45.66 38.19
C ASN A 117 6.63 -45.13 37.50
N ALA A 118 5.50 -45.86 37.60
CA ALA A 118 4.21 -45.40 37.06
C ALA A 118 3.73 -44.07 37.69
N MET A 119 3.97 -43.88 38.99
CA MET A 119 3.71 -42.59 39.66
C MET A 119 4.64 -41.47 39.16
N GLN A 120 5.92 -41.75 38.94
CA GLN A 120 6.86 -40.76 38.37
C GLN A 120 6.51 -40.39 36.93
N GLU A 121 6.07 -41.35 36.12
CA GLU A 121 5.60 -41.10 34.75
C GLU A 121 4.32 -40.26 34.74
N ALA A 122 3.37 -40.55 35.63
CA ALA A 122 2.17 -39.72 35.81
C ALA A 122 2.49 -38.29 36.29
N VAL A 123 3.46 -38.12 37.19
CA VAL A 123 3.94 -36.78 37.62
C VAL A 123 4.55 -36.02 36.45
N ARG A 124 5.44 -36.65 35.65
CA ARG A 124 6.04 -36.01 34.48
C ARG A 124 4.99 -35.61 33.44
N ALA A 125 3.98 -36.44 33.20
CA ALA A 125 2.88 -36.09 32.30
C ALA A 125 2.11 -34.84 32.77
N ILE A 126 1.86 -34.72 34.08
CA ILE A 126 1.24 -33.51 34.67
C ILE A 126 2.18 -32.30 34.59
N GLU A 127 3.49 -32.47 34.79
CA GLU A 127 4.48 -31.40 34.61
C GLU A 127 4.52 -30.91 33.16
N ASP A 128 4.48 -31.80 32.17
CA ASP A 128 4.40 -31.47 30.75
C ASP A 128 3.06 -30.77 30.39
N GLU A 129 1.92 -31.23 30.93
CA GLU A 129 0.63 -30.55 30.77
C GLU A 129 0.64 -29.14 31.36
N VAL A 130 1.23 -28.95 32.55
CA VAL A 130 1.40 -27.62 33.17
C VAL A 130 2.33 -26.72 32.34
N ILE A 131 3.37 -27.27 31.72
CA ILE A 131 4.24 -26.54 30.79
C ILE A 131 3.49 -26.15 29.50
N LEU A 132 2.63 -27.02 28.97
CA LEU A 132 1.79 -26.72 27.80
C LEU A 132 0.76 -25.62 28.13
N LEU A 133 -0.01 -25.78 29.20
CA LEU A 133 -0.96 -24.76 29.68
C LEU A 133 -0.26 -23.42 29.99
N GLY A 134 0.96 -23.47 30.55
CA GLY A 134 1.78 -22.28 30.76
C GLY A 134 2.15 -21.56 29.46
N ARG A 135 2.47 -22.31 28.40
CA ARG A 135 2.74 -21.77 27.05
C ARG A 135 1.47 -21.22 26.39
N GLU A 136 0.33 -21.87 26.57
CA GLU A 136 -0.97 -21.39 26.07
C GLU A 136 -1.38 -20.09 26.76
N ILE A 137 -1.34 -20.04 28.09
CA ILE A 137 -1.58 -18.82 28.90
C ILE A 137 -0.66 -17.67 28.44
N GLU A 138 0.61 -17.95 28.18
CA GLU A 138 1.56 -16.96 27.71
C GLU A 138 1.31 -16.53 26.25
N GLY A 139 0.78 -17.42 25.41
CA GLY A 139 0.26 -17.09 24.07
C GLY A 139 -0.99 -16.20 24.15
N TYR A 140 -1.94 -16.53 25.02
CA TYR A 140 -3.14 -15.72 25.25
C TYR A 140 -2.79 -14.33 25.78
N LYS A 141 -1.88 -14.20 26.76
CA LYS A 141 -1.39 -12.88 27.22
C LYS A 141 -0.83 -12.03 26.08
N LYS A 142 -0.02 -12.62 25.19
CA LYS A 142 0.56 -11.92 24.03
C LYS A 142 -0.52 -11.49 23.03
N SER A 143 -1.53 -12.34 22.80
CA SER A 143 -2.70 -11.98 22.00
C SER A 143 -3.48 -10.82 22.64
N THR A 144 -3.77 -10.89 23.94
CA THR A 144 -4.45 -9.82 24.69
C THR A 144 -3.67 -8.50 24.68
N ALA A 145 -2.34 -8.54 24.81
CA ALA A 145 -1.50 -7.35 24.75
C ALA A 145 -1.50 -6.69 23.35
N VAL A 146 -1.48 -7.49 22.27
CA VAL A 146 -1.63 -6.98 20.90
C VAL A 146 -3.02 -6.39 20.67
N GLU A 147 -4.08 -7.01 21.18
CA GLU A 147 -5.43 -6.46 21.09
C GLU A 147 -5.63 -5.21 21.97
N GLN A 148 -4.86 -5.06 23.05
CA GLN A 148 -4.78 -3.82 23.83
C GLN A 148 -4.04 -2.71 23.05
N GLU A 149 -2.89 -2.99 22.43
CA GLU A 149 -2.19 -2.03 21.55
C GLU A 149 -3.07 -1.61 20.35
N ASN A 150 -3.82 -2.55 19.77
CA ASN A 150 -4.83 -2.29 18.73
C ASN A 150 -5.97 -1.42 19.27
N ASN A 151 -6.47 -1.67 20.48
CA ASN A 151 -7.54 -0.87 21.09
C ASN A 151 -7.07 0.56 21.40
N GLU A 152 -5.90 0.73 22.01
CA GLU A 152 -5.31 2.03 22.31
C GLU A 152 -5.07 2.86 21.04
N THR A 153 -4.50 2.25 19.99
CA THR A 153 -4.28 2.94 18.71
C THR A 153 -5.59 3.30 18.00
N LEU A 154 -6.63 2.47 18.09
CA LEU A 154 -7.98 2.81 17.62
C LEU A 154 -8.63 3.93 18.44
N THR A 155 -8.45 3.94 19.76
CA THR A 155 -8.96 5.02 20.64
C THR A 155 -8.26 6.35 20.36
N VAL A 156 -6.95 6.35 20.10
CA VAL A 156 -6.21 7.55 19.67
C VAL A 156 -6.72 8.04 18.31
N GLN A 157 -6.97 7.15 17.35
CA GLN A 157 -7.54 7.51 16.05
C GLN A 157 -8.98 8.06 16.18
N LEU A 158 -9.81 7.47 17.03
CA LEU A 158 -11.16 7.96 17.31
C LEU A 158 -11.12 9.38 17.88
N ASN A 159 -10.29 9.62 18.92
CA ASN A 159 -10.12 10.94 19.51
C ASN A 159 -9.62 11.99 18.49
N TRP A 160 -8.77 11.59 17.54
CA TRP A 160 -8.32 12.45 16.44
C TRP A 160 -9.47 12.79 15.47
N CYS A 161 -10.22 11.78 15.03
CA CYS A 161 -11.39 11.96 14.17
C CYS A 161 -12.48 12.81 14.83
N GLU A 162 -12.74 12.63 16.13
CA GLU A 162 -13.67 13.47 16.89
C GLU A 162 -13.20 14.92 16.98
N MET A 163 -11.91 15.15 17.26
CA MET A 163 -11.33 16.49 17.28
C MET A 163 -11.41 17.16 15.90
N ASP A 164 -11.08 16.43 14.83
CA ASP A 164 -11.24 16.88 13.45
C ASP A 164 -12.71 17.23 13.16
N CYS A 165 -13.66 16.36 13.49
CA CYS A 165 -15.10 16.64 13.36
C CYS A 165 -15.51 17.92 14.11
N VAL A 166 -14.99 18.17 15.32
CA VAL A 166 -15.23 19.42 16.07
C VAL A 166 -14.64 20.64 15.34
N THR A 167 -13.43 20.56 14.78
CA THR A 167 -12.84 21.67 14.02
C THR A 167 -13.57 21.93 12.69
N TRP A 168 -13.97 20.88 11.96
CA TRP A 168 -14.76 20.99 10.74
C TRP A 168 -16.15 21.58 11.01
N ASN A 169 -16.85 21.13 12.07
CA ASN A 169 -18.13 21.73 12.48
C ASN A 169 -17.98 23.22 12.84
N LYS A 170 -16.91 23.59 13.54
CA LYS A 170 -16.59 25.00 13.85
C LYS A 170 -16.32 25.82 12.58
N LEU A 171 -15.58 25.28 11.61
CA LEU A 171 -15.31 25.93 10.33
C LEU A 171 -16.59 26.05 9.48
N ILE A 172 -17.42 25.02 9.44
CA ILE A 172 -18.74 25.03 8.77
C ILE A 172 -19.61 26.13 9.36
N SER A 173 -19.71 26.23 10.69
CA SER A 173 -20.45 27.30 11.38
C SER A 173 -19.91 28.69 11.02
N GLN A 174 -18.58 28.89 10.99
CA GLN A 174 -17.97 30.14 10.53
C GLN A 174 -18.31 30.47 9.07
N LYS A 175 -18.34 29.48 8.17
CA LYS A 175 -18.73 29.68 6.76
C LYS A 175 -20.24 29.93 6.59
N GLN A 176 -21.08 29.32 7.42
CA GLN A 176 -22.52 29.60 7.48
C GLN A 176 -22.77 31.05 7.91
N THR A 177 -22.21 31.49 9.03
CA THR A 177 -22.37 32.89 9.49
C THR A 177 -21.79 33.90 8.50
N ALA A 178 -20.67 33.59 7.83
CA ALA A 178 -20.11 34.43 6.78
C ALA A 178 -21.03 34.51 5.54
N ARG A 179 -21.68 33.40 5.15
CA ARG A 179 -22.69 33.35 4.08
C ARG A 179 -23.93 34.18 4.47
N GLU A 180 -24.41 34.07 5.70
CA GLU A 180 -25.57 34.84 6.19
C GLU A 180 -25.30 36.34 6.16
N VAL A 181 -24.12 36.78 6.62
CA VAL A 181 -23.68 38.19 6.52
C VAL A 181 -23.59 38.65 5.06
N LEU A 182 -23.00 37.85 4.17
CA LEU A 182 -22.90 38.20 2.76
C LEU A 182 -24.28 38.23 2.06
N GLN A 183 -25.18 37.33 2.42
CA GLN A 183 -26.57 37.30 1.93
C GLN A 183 -27.36 38.52 2.45
N ALA A 184 -27.15 38.94 3.70
CA ALA A 184 -27.71 40.16 4.26
C ALA A 184 -27.20 41.41 3.52
N GLN A 185 -25.88 41.50 3.27
CA GLN A 185 -25.27 42.58 2.48
C GLN A 185 -25.83 42.62 1.05
N TYR A 186 -25.93 41.46 0.38
CA TYR A 186 -26.54 41.36 -0.95
C TYR A 186 -28.00 41.82 -0.96
N SER A 187 -28.80 41.45 0.05
CA SER A 187 -30.18 41.92 0.21
C SER A 187 -30.29 43.44 0.44
N ALA A 188 -29.29 44.05 1.09
CA ALA A 188 -29.24 45.49 1.30
C ALA A 188 -28.84 46.23 0.02
N CYS A 189 -27.85 45.69 -0.71
CA CYS A 189 -27.46 46.18 -2.03
C CYS A 189 -28.65 46.13 -3.01
N LEU A 190 -29.37 44.99 -3.09
CA LEU A 190 -30.58 44.87 -3.91
C LEU A 190 -31.65 45.91 -3.54
N ARG A 191 -31.92 46.13 -2.24
CA ARG A 191 -32.89 47.16 -1.79
C ARG A 191 -32.46 48.56 -2.21
N SER A 192 -31.20 48.92 -1.97
CA SER A 192 -30.65 50.22 -2.41
C SER A 192 -30.67 50.39 -3.94
N LEU A 193 -30.51 49.30 -4.70
CA LEU A 193 -30.62 49.31 -6.15
C LEU A 193 -32.07 49.48 -6.62
N THR A 194 -33.06 48.87 -5.95
CA THR A 194 -34.47 49.12 -6.26
C THR A 194 -34.90 50.55 -5.91
N GLU A 195 -34.39 51.10 -4.80
CA GLU A 195 -34.71 52.45 -4.35
C GLU A 195 -34.04 53.52 -5.22
N THR A 196 -32.76 53.35 -5.59
CA THR A 196 -32.09 54.24 -6.57
C THR A 196 -32.71 54.15 -7.96
N LYS A 197 -33.17 52.97 -8.41
CA LYS A 197 -33.98 52.84 -9.65
C LYS A 197 -35.31 53.60 -9.55
N HIS A 198 -35.98 53.56 -8.40
CA HIS A 198 -37.22 54.33 -8.17
C HIS A 198 -36.94 55.84 -8.19
N ILE A 199 -35.89 56.30 -7.51
CA ILE A 199 -35.46 57.72 -7.50
C ILE A 199 -35.07 58.19 -8.91
N LEU A 200 -34.39 57.36 -9.70
CA LEU A 200 -34.10 57.67 -11.11
C LEU A 200 -35.39 57.74 -11.96
N ALA A 201 -36.40 56.91 -11.68
CA ALA A 201 -37.69 56.97 -12.36
C ALA A 201 -38.50 58.22 -12.00
N THR A 202 -38.45 58.70 -10.74
CA THR A 202 -39.08 59.97 -10.36
C THR A 202 -38.32 61.16 -10.93
N LEU A 203 -36.99 61.19 -10.82
CA LEU A 203 -36.14 62.26 -11.36
C LEU A 203 -36.23 62.37 -12.89
N THR A 204 -36.32 61.27 -13.63
CA THR A 204 -36.51 61.33 -15.09
C THR A 204 -37.90 61.84 -15.49
N LYS A 205 -38.93 61.55 -14.69
CA LYS A 205 -40.27 62.13 -14.85
C LYS A 205 -40.31 63.63 -14.52
N GLU A 206 -39.60 64.05 -13.48
CA GLU A 206 -39.45 65.47 -13.12
C GLU A 206 -38.64 66.23 -14.18
N MET A 207 -37.55 65.64 -14.69
CA MET A 207 -36.77 66.20 -15.79
C MET A 207 -37.57 66.34 -17.07
N SER A 208 -38.45 65.39 -17.41
CA SER A 208 -39.31 65.52 -18.60
C SER A 208 -40.39 66.59 -18.42
N ALA A 209 -40.97 66.71 -17.22
CA ALA A 209 -41.90 67.80 -16.89
C ALA A 209 -41.22 69.18 -16.95
N ASN A 210 -40.04 69.32 -16.35
CA ASN A 210 -39.23 70.53 -16.39
C ASN A 210 -38.79 70.88 -17.83
N GLN A 211 -38.51 69.87 -18.68
CA GLN A 211 -38.20 70.09 -20.09
C GLN A 211 -39.44 70.54 -20.89
N THR A 212 -40.64 70.01 -20.61
CA THR A 212 -41.87 70.54 -21.23
C THR A 212 -42.15 71.97 -20.79
N GLU A 213 -41.93 72.30 -19.51
CA GLU A 213 -42.13 73.66 -19.00
C GLU A 213 -41.10 74.65 -19.55
N LEU A 214 -39.83 74.26 -19.66
CA LEU A 214 -38.79 75.06 -20.32
C LEU A 214 -39.09 75.26 -21.82
N ASN A 215 -39.73 74.29 -22.48
CA ASN A 215 -40.20 74.45 -23.86
C ASN A 215 -41.41 75.41 -23.95
N ASN A 216 -42.34 75.36 -22.99
CA ASN A 216 -43.44 76.33 -22.89
C ASN A 216 -42.90 77.75 -22.72
N GLN A 217 -41.97 77.93 -21.77
CA GLN A 217 -41.34 79.21 -21.47
C GLN A 217 -40.52 79.74 -22.66
N ARG A 218 -39.79 78.88 -23.39
CA ARG A 218 -39.15 79.26 -24.66
C ARG A 218 -40.16 79.71 -25.71
N SER A 219 -41.26 78.99 -25.91
CA SER A 219 -42.31 79.44 -26.84
C SER A 219 -42.96 80.76 -26.43
N GLN A 220 -42.99 81.07 -25.12
CA GLN A 220 -43.44 82.37 -24.62
C GLN A 220 -42.37 83.46 -24.78
N GLU A 221 -41.08 83.15 -24.62
CA GLU A 221 -39.96 84.03 -24.92
C GLU A 221 -39.84 84.32 -26.42
N GLU A 222 -40.10 83.35 -27.30
CA GLU A 222 -40.21 83.52 -28.76
C GLU A 222 -41.35 84.49 -29.13
N LYS A 223 -42.53 84.34 -28.50
CA LYS A 223 -43.66 85.27 -28.70
C LYS A 223 -43.35 86.67 -28.17
N LEU A 224 -42.73 86.76 -26.99
CA LEU A 224 -42.34 88.04 -26.38
C LEU A 224 -41.20 88.71 -27.16
N SER A 225 -40.27 87.96 -27.74
CA SER A 225 -39.17 88.49 -28.56
C SER A 225 -39.60 88.82 -29.98
N ALA A 226 -40.60 88.14 -30.55
CA ALA A 226 -41.29 88.60 -31.76
C ALA A 226 -41.98 89.95 -31.51
N ALA A 227 -42.77 90.07 -30.44
CA ALA A 227 -43.37 91.35 -30.05
C ALA A 227 -42.30 92.41 -29.68
N ARG A 228 -41.16 92.01 -29.12
CA ARG A 228 -40.02 92.91 -28.86
C ARG A 228 -39.35 93.34 -30.17
N LEU A 229 -39.27 92.49 -31.19
CA LEU A 229 -38.75 92.83 -32.52
C LEU A 229 -39.71 93.76 -33.25
N GLU A 230 -41.03 93.52 -33.21
CA GLU A 230 -42.03 94.47 -33.71
C GLU A 230 -41.90 95.84 -33.01
N LEU A 231 -41.74 95.85 -31.68
CA LEU A 231 -41.50 97.09 -30.94
C LEU A 231 -40.12 97.70 -31.25
N GLU A 232 -39.08 96.90 -31.47
CA GLU A 232 -37.74 97.35 -31.88
C GLU A 232 -37.73 97.89 -33.31
N GLU A 233 -38.55 97.38 -34.23
CA GLU A 233 -38.75 97.94 -35.57
C GLU A 233 -39.53 99.26 -35.51
N ASN A 234 -40.60 99.34 -34.71
CA ASN A 234 -41.31 100.60 -34.47
C ASN A 234 -40.39 101.64 -33.80
N ILE A 235 -39.60 101.23 -32.81
CA ILE A 235 -38.59 102.07 -32.16
C ILE A 235 -37.47 102.41 -33.14
N MET A 236 -37.04 101.52 -34.02
CA MET A 236 -36.02 101.81 -35.04
C MET A 236 -36.54 102.70 -36.16
N ALA A 237 -37.83 102.71 -36.47
CA ALA A 237 -38.44 103.73 -37.32
C ALA A 237 -38.44 105.10 -36.63
N HIS A 238 -38.84 105.16 -35.34
CA HIS A 238 -38.75 106.38 -34.52
C HIS A 238 -37.30 106.84 -34.28
N ILE A 239 -36.35 105.91 -34.17
CA ILE A 239 -34.93 106.19 -33.99
C ILE A 239 -34.28 106.51 -35.34
N GLN A 240 -34.75 106.01 -36.49
CA GLN A 240 -34.37 106.56 -37.80
C GLN A 240 -34.89 107.99 -38.00
N GLN A 241 -36.06 108.33 -37.44
CA GLN A 241 -36.53 109.73 -37.33
C GLN A 241 -35.66 110.60 -36.39
N GLN A 242 -34.81 110.02 -35.52
CA GLN A 242 -33.96 110.74 -34.56
C GLN A 242 -32.43 110.59 -34.79
N LEU A 243 -31.98 109.59 -35.56
CA LEU A 243 -30.58 109.29 -35.92
C LEU A 243 -30.02 110.21 -37.02
N THR A 244 -30.69 111.32 -37.28
CA THR A 244 -30.06 112.52 -37.81
C THR A 244 -28.92 113.01 -36.89
N HIS A 245 -28.86 112.59 -35.62
CA HIS A 245 -27.82 112.97 -34.65
C HIS A 245 -27.24 111.78 -33.85
N SER A 246 -26.01 111.92 -33.32
CA SER A 246 -25.14 110.80 -32.88
C SER A 246 -24.37 111.06 -31.57
N LYS A 247 -23.85 109.98 -30.93
CA LYS A 247 -22.57 109.97 -30.15
C LYS A 247 -22.16 108.66 -29.45
N ALA A 248 -23.08 107.69 -29.21
CA ALA A 248 -22.87 106.64 -28.20
C ALA A 248 -21.68 105.67 -28.39
N ALA A 249 -21.19 105.47 -29.62
CA ALA A 249 -20.26 104.39 -29.95
C ALA A 249 -18.84 104.48 -29.35
N THR A 250 -18.43 105.63 -28.80
CA THR A 250 -17.03 105.87 -28.38
C THR A 250 -16.69 105.40 -26.97
N PHE A 251 -17.67 105.19 -26.09
CA PHE A 251 -17.41 104.89 -24.66
C PHE A 251 -17.07 103.42 -24.40
N SER A 252 -17.63 102.48 -25.15
CA SER A 252 -17.40 101.03 -24.98
C SER A 252 -15.93 100.63 -25.14
N GLN A 253 -15.23 101.23 -26.11
CA GLN A 253 -13.84 100.95 -26.45
C GLN A 253 -12.87 101.14 -25.27
N GLN A 254 -13.14 102.09 -24.38
CA GLN A 254 -12.24 102.43 -23.25
C GLN A 254 -12.35 101.49 -22.04
N LEU A 255 -13.42 100.71 -21.93
CA LEU A 255 -13.63 99.84 -20.76
C LEU A 255 -12.81 98.55 -20.86
N ILE A 256 -12.67 98.02 -22.09
CA ILE A 256 -12.04 96.73 -22.38
C ILE A 256 -10.54 96.74 -22.05
N SER A 257 -9.83 97.82 -22.39
CA SER A 257 -8.38 97.94 -22.16
C SER A 257 -7.99 97.87 -20.68
N LYS A 258 -8.84 98.41 -19.78
CA LYS A 258 -8.62 98.41 -18.32
C LYS A 258 -8.77 97.03 -17.67
N MET A 259 -9.41 96.06 -18.34
CA MET A 259 -9.53 94.69 -17.84
C MET A 259 -8.32 93.83 -18.20
N ALA A 260 -7.66 94.10 -19.32
CA ALA A 260 -6.50 93.33 -19.79
C ALA A 260 -5.27 93.47 -18.87
N THR A 261 -4.98 94.68 -18.37
CA THR A 261 -3.83 94.96 -17.50
C THR A 261 -3.92 94.21 -16.17
N ARG A 262 -5.04 94.36 -15.46
CA ARG A 262 -5.31 93.77 -14.14
C ARG A 262 -5.21 92.23 -14.11
N LYS A 263 -5.40 91.56 -15.25
CA LYS A 263 -5.18 90.11 -15.40
C LYS A 263 -3.70 89.74 -15.34
N LYS A 264 -2.81 90.56 -15.92
CA LYS A 264 -1.36 90.30 -15.98
C LYS A 264 -0.72 90.38 -14.59
N ASP A 265 -1.09 91.40 -13.82
CA ASP A 265 -0.52 91.65 -12.48
C ASP A 265 -0.77 90.47 -11.52
N LYS A 266 -1.96 89.85 -11.60
CA LYS A 266 -2.33 88.68 -10.79
C LYS A 266 -1.56 87.42 -11.16
N MET A 267 -1.13 87.28 -12.41
CA MET A 267 -0.35 86.13 -12.86
C MET A 267 1.08 86.15 -12.29
N HIS A 268 1.71 87.32 -12.18
CA HIS A 268 3.02 87.45 -11.54
C HIS A 268 2.99 87.21 -10.03
N GLN A 269 1.87 87.47 -9.34
CA GLN A 269 1.73 87.20 -7.91
C GLN A 269 1.73 85.69 -7.59
N LEU A 270 1.13 84.85 -8.45
CA LEU A 270 1.20 83.39 -8.31
C LEU A 270 2.63 82.88 -8.48
N GLN A 271 3.32 83.36 -9.53
CA GLN A 271 4.72 83.02 -9.81
C GLN A 271 5.72 83.46 -8.71
N GLN A 272 5.30 84.30 -7.75
CA GLN A 272 6.07 84.62 -6.55
C GLN A 272 5.88 83.53 -5.48
N LEU A 273 4.62 83.26 -5.11
CA LEU A 273 4.23 82.29 -4.07
C LEU A 273 4.74 80.87 -4.36
N GLU A 274 4.79 80.47 -5.64
CA GLU A 274 5.36 79.18 -6.07
C GLU A 274 6.85 79.06 -5.73
N ARG A 275 7.64 80.13 -5.94
CA ARG A 275 9.07 80.17 -5.59
C ARG A 275 9.27 80.16 -4.07
N ASP A 276 8.46 80.93 -3.34
CA ASP A 276 8.54 80.99 -1.88
C ASP A 276 8.21 79.61 -1.25
N SER A 277 7.22 78.89 -1.80
CA SER A 277 6.88 77.51 -1.38
C SER A 277 8.02 76.51 -1.62
N LEU A 278 8.75 76.63 -2.73
CA LEU A 278 9.92 75.79 -3.00
C LEU A 278 11.07 76.09 -2.04
N SER A 279 11.27 77.37 -1.67
CA SER A 279 12.27 77.76 -0.68
C SER A 279 11.99 77.16 0.71
N VAL A 280 10.73 77.18 1.15
CA VAL A 280 10.34 76.60 2.45
C VAL A 280 10.55 75.08 2.49
N LYS A 281 10.26 74.38 1.38
CA LYS A 281 10.50 72.92 1.27
C LYS A 281 11.98 72.57 1.39
N LEU A 282 12.86 73.36 0.77
CA LEU A 282 14.31 73.16 0.86
C LEU A 282 14.81 73.32 2.31
N GLU A 283 14.32 74.31 3.04
CA GLU A 283 14.73 74.53 4.43
C GLU A 283 14.23 73.42 5.36
N SER A 284 12.99 72.94 5.14
CA SER A 284 12.44 71.78 5.88
C SER A 284 13.33 70.55 5.74
N GLN A 285 13.86 70.27 4.54
CA GLN A 285 14.74 69.12 4.30
C GLN A 285 16.11 69.26 4.99
N LYS A 286 16.65 70.48 5.12
CA LYS A 286 17.88 70.72 5.91
C LYS A 286 17.65 70.46 7.40
N VAL A 287 16.52 70.92 7.95
CA VAL A 287 16.17 70.71 9.36
C VAL A 287 15.97 69.22 9.63
N GLU A 288 15.31 68.49 8.74
CA GLU A 288 15.15 67.03 8.82
C GLU A 288 16.50 66.29 8.83
N GLN A 289 17.45 66.71 7.98
CA GLN A 289 18.82 66.18 7.99
C GLN A 289 19.58 66.49 9.29
N GLN A 290 19.38 67.68 9.88
CA GLN A 290 19.98 68.06 11.16
C GLN A 290 19.38 67.29 12.35
N VAL A 291 18.07 67.03 12.35
CA VAL A 291 17.42 66.19 13.37
C VAL A 291 17.96 64.76 13.31
N ASN A 292 18.08 64.19 12.10
CA ASN A 292 18.59 62.82 11.92
C ASN A 292 20.05 62.66 12.35
N SER A 293 20.92 63.66 12.12
CA SER A 293 22.30 63.61 12.61
C SER A 293 22.39 63.79 14.14
N LEU A 294 21.52 64.61 14.74
CA LEU A 294 21.44 64.76 16.19
C LEU A 294 21.01 63.46 16.89
N ILE A 295 20.04 62.72 16.33
CA ILE A 295 19.60 61.41 16.88
C ILE A 295 20.78 60.44 16.99
N LEU A 296 21.58 60.30 15.92
CA LEU A 296 22.78 59.44 15.92
C LEU A 296 23.84 59.89 16.96
N THR A 297 23.96 61.19 17.24
CA THR A 297 24.84 61.68 18.33
C THR A 297 24.28 61.40 19.72
N VAL A 298 22.97 61.29 19.90
CA VAL A 298 22.37 60.90 21.19
C VAL A 298 22.56 59.40 21.45
N GLU A 299 22.32 58.55 20.45
CA GLU A 299 22.51 57.09 20.56
C GLU A 299 23.97 56.74 20.91
N THR A 300 24.95 57.35 20.23
CA THR A 300 26.38 57.12 20.50
C THR A 300 26.86 57.67 21.86
N LEU A 301 26.22 58.73 22.39
CA LEU A 301 26.48 59.20 23.75
C LEU A 301 25.88 58.28 24.82
N ASP A 302 24.69 57.71 24.58
CA ASP A 302 24.04 56.79 25.52
C ASP A 302 24.76 55.44 25.60
N GLU A 303 25.32 54.94 24.48
CA GLU A 303 26.25 53.80 24.51
C GLU A 303 27.47 54.08 25.42
N GLU A 304 28.06 55.28 25.34
CA GLU A 304 29.24 55.63 26.15
C GLU A 304 28.88 55.82 27.63
N LEU A 305 27.74 56.45 27.96
CA LEU A 305 27.22 56.49 29.33
C LEU A 305 27.04 55.08 29.91
N ASN A 306 26.51 54.13 29.11
CA ASN A 306 26.37 52.73 29.49
C ASN A 306 27.72 52.01 29.70
N LYS A 307 28.81 52.43 29.04
CA LYS A 307 30.18 51.94 29.30
C LYS A 307 30.73 52.54 30.60
N GLN A 308 30.61 53.85 30.79
CA GLN A 308 31.08 54.53 32.00
C GLN A 308 30.37 54.03 33.28
N HIS A 309 29.07 53.78 33.22
CA HIS A 309 28.30 53.26 34.36
C HIS A 309 28.76 51.86 34.83
N LYS A 310 29.15 50.98 33.89
CA LYS A 310 29.75 49.66 34.18
C LYS A 310 31.14 49.79 34.80
N LEU A 311 31.92 50.79 34.40
CA LEU A 311 33.21 51.08 35.01
C LEU A 311 33.04 51.56 36.47
N LEU A 312 32.07 52.45 36.70
CA LEU A 312 31.81 53.07 38.00
C LEU A 312 31.37 52.02 39.05
N THR A 313 30.44 51.12 38.70
CA THR A 313 30.06 49.99 39.56
C THR A 313 31.24 49.03 39.85
N SER A 314 32.23 48.90 38.96
CA SER A 314 33.45 48.13 39.27
C SER A 314 34.30 48.80 40.36
N HIS A 315 34.39 50.13 40.36
CA HIS A 315 35.16 50.89 41.35
C HIS A 315 34.51 50.88 42.75
N GLU A 316 33.17 50.97 42.83
CA GLU A 316 32.43 50.89 44.10
C GLU A 316 32.66 49.55 44.82
N ASN A 317 32.70 48.44 44.07
CA ASN A 317 33.03 47.12 44.59
C ASN A 317 34.47 47.05 45.15
N VAL A 318 35.44 47.68 44.48
CA VAL A 318 36.83 47.75 44.96
C VAL A 318 36.94 48.58 46.24
N LEU A 319 36.32 49.76 46.30
CA LEU A 319 36.30 50.62 47.49
C LEU A 319 35.70 49.88 48.70
N SER A 320 34.59 49.19 48.50
CA SER A 320 33.94 48.35 49.53
C SER A 320 34.87 47.26 50.08
N SER A 321 35.75 46.69 49.24
CA SER A 321 36.72 45.68 49.66
C SER A 321 37.86 46.24 50.53
N LEU A 322 38.31 47.48 50.25
CA LEU A 322 39.42 48.15 50.94
C LEU A 322 39.02 48.60 52.35
N VAL A 323 37.81 49.17 52.50
CA VAL A 323 37.26 49.59 53.81
C VAL A 323 37.22 48.42 54.81
N ARG A 324 36.99 47.19 54.34
CA ARG A 324 36.99 45.98 55.17
C ARG A 324 38.39 45.60 55.70
N GLN A 325 39.46 45.86 54.94
CA GLN A 325 40.83 45.50 55.38
C GLN A 325 41.38 46.44 56.45
N ILE A 326 41.02 47.73 56.41
CA ILE A 326 41.53 48.75 57.36
C ILE A 326 41.15 48.36 58.80
N LYS A 327 39.87 48.06 59.04
CA LYS A 327 39.32 47.67 60.35
C LYS A 327 39.99 46.43 60.99
N GLN A 328 40.66 45.59 60.21
CA GLN A 328 41.34 44.41 60.76
C GLN A 328 42.70 44.76 61.39
N LYS A 329 43.44 45.72 60.82
CA LYS A 329 44.82 46.03 61.25
C LYS A 329 44.91 46.80 62.56
N GLU A 330 43.88 47.53 62.95
CA GLU A 330 43.85 48.31 64.21
C GLU A 330 43.84 47.39 65.45
N THR A 331 43.31 46.18 65.33
CA THR A 331 43.10 45.25 66.45
C THR A 331 44.37 44.60 66.99
N THR A 332 45.40 44.40 66.15
CA THR A 332 46.57 43.58 66.52
C THR A 332 47.63 44.35 67.32
N ILE A 333 47.69 45.67 67.15
CA ILE A 333 48.73 46.53 67.75
C ILE A 333 48.63 46.57 69.28
N ASN A 334 47.41 46.52 69.83
CA ASN A 334 47.19 46.64 71.28
C ASN A 334 47.75 45.44 72.09
N ASN A 335 47.78 44.24 71.51
CA ASN A 335 48.14 43.02 72.26
C ASN A 335 49.64 42.90 72.59
N LEU A 336 50.52 43.56 71.83
CA LEU A 336 51.98 43.41 72.00
C LEU A 336 52.56 44.23 73.16
N LYS A 337 51.89 45.29 73.62
CA LYS A 337 52.41 46.18 74.68
C LYS A 337 52.50 45.52 76.06
N ASN A 338 51.76 44.45 76.33
CA ASN A 338 51.57 43.93 77.69
C ASN A 338 52.61 42.88 78.13
N ARG A 339 53.47 42.36 77.24
CA ARG A 339 54.22 41.09 77.48
C ARG A 339 55.68 41.23 77.93
N ILE A 340 56.17 42.44 78.20
CA ILE A 340 57.61 42.73 78.40
C ILE A 340 58.03 42.75 79.90
N ALA A 341 57.09 42.78 80.85
CA ALA A 341 57.35 43.28 82.21
C ALA A 341 57.67 42.24 83.34
N HIS A 342 58.20 41.03 83.06
CA HIS A 342 58.06 39.89 84.01
C HIS A 342 59.28 38.95 84.26
N ILE A 343 60.53 39.19 83.80
CA ILE A 343 61.54 38.10 83.63
C ILE A 343 62.97 38.40 84.20
N VAL A 344 63.18 38.71 85.49
CA VAL A 344 64.48 39.23 86.00
C VAL A 344 64.98 38.67 87.37
N GLU A 345 65.24 37.35 87.53
CA GLU A 345 65.43 36.65 88.86
C GLU A 345 66.81 35.96 89.23
N SER A 346 66.90 34.61 89.34
CA SER A 346 67.68 33.85 90.40
C SER A 346 68.25 32.45 89.97
N THR A 347 69.13 31.62 90.62
CA THR A 347 69.94 31.54 91.89
C THR A 347 70.93 30.31 91.88
N GLY A 348 71.81 30.11 92.90
CA GLY A 348 72.71 28.93 93.17
C GLY A 348 72.83 28.63 94.71
N GLN A 349 73.72 27.82 95.36
CA GLN A 349 74.79 26.78 95.18
C GLN A 349 75.29 26.42 96.65
N GLU A 350 76.22 25.54 97.14
CA GLU A 350 77.07 24.32 96.87
C GLU A 350 77.79 23.99 98.25
N ASP A 351 78.54 22.93 98.63
CA ASP A 351 78.91 21.53 98.25
C ASP A 351 79.54 20.81 99.52
N LEU A 352 79.77 19.47 99.56
CA LEU A 352 80.54 18.81 100.67
C LEU A 352 81.14 17.39 100.35
N SER A 353 82.01 16.86 101.25
CA SER A 353 83.11 15.92 100.88
C SER A 353 83.26 14.52 101.58
N PRO A 354 83.67 14.35 102.86
CA PRO A 354 84.89 13.55 103.16
C PRO A 354 84.93 12.00 103.27
N LEU A 355 83.85 11.19 103.23
CA LEU A 355 83.85 9.72 103.46
C LEU A 355 84.45 8.87 102.29
N GLN A 356 85.28 9.51 101.47
CA GLN A 356 85.37 9.30 100.02
C GLN A 356 86.09 8.04 99.54
N ILE A 357 86.85 7.30 100.36
CA ILE A 357 87.71 6.21 99.83
C ILE A 357 87.00 4.85 99.80
N ARG A 358 86.30 4.45 100.88
CA ARG A 358 85.37 3.30 100.80
C ARG A 358 84.16 3.66 99.94
N ILE A 359 83.75 4.94 99.95
CA ILE A 359 82.88 5.49 98.91
C ILE A 359 83.50 5.33 97.52
N LYS A 360 84.81 5.50 97.26
CA LYS A 360 85.41 5.29 95.92
C LYS A 360 85.35 3.85 95.42
N GLU A 361 85.52 2.84 96.28
CA GLU A 361 85.31 1.44 95.86
C GLU A 361 83.83 1.14 95.58
N VAL A 362 82.94 1.56 96.47
CA VAL A 362 81.49 1.40 96.27
C VAL A 362 81.01 2.25 95.08
N LEU A 363 81.62 3.40 94.81
CA LEU A 363 81.44 4.22 93.61
C LEU A 363 82.02 3.54 92.38
N ALA A 364 83.09 2.75 92.46
CA ALA A 364 83.58 2.01 91.30
C ALA A 364 82.56 0.93 90.90
N GLN A 365 82.00 0.20 91.87
CA GLN A 365 80.91 -0.76 91.64
C GLN A 365 79.62 -0.06 91.20
N ILE A 366 79.27 1.10 91.77
CA ILE A 366 78.15 1.94 91.32
C ILE A 366 78.43 2.55 89.94
N GLN A 367 79.68 2.81 89.56
CA GLN A 367 80.06 3.32 88.22
C GLN A 367 80.01 2.21 87.18
N GLU A 368 80.39 0.99 87.52
CA GLU A 368 80.24 -0.19 86.67
C GLU A 368 78.76 -0.55 86.49
N LEU A 369 77.97 -0.56 87.57
CA LEU A 369 76.52 -0.69 87.50
C LEU A 369 75.87 0.49 86.76
N ALA A 370 76.33 1.73 86.95
CA ALA A 370 75.82 2.89 86.20
C ALA A 370 76.25 2.87 84.73
N ALA A 371 77.39 2.26 84.38
CA ALA A 371 77.81 2.02 83.01
C ALA A 371 76.94 0.95 82.34
N HIS A 372 76.64 -0.15 83.04
CA HIS A 372 75.65 -1.14 82.61
C HIS A 372 74.27 -0.52 82.43
N ILE A 373 73.74 0.15 83.46
CA ILE A 373 72.46 0.86 83.41
C ILE A 373 72.44 1.88 82.27
N LYS A 374 73.53 2.61 82.03
CA LYS A 374 73.66 3.56 80.91
C LYS A 374 73.67 2.86 79.54
N ASN A 375 74.32 1.71 79.42
CA ASN A 375 74.31 0.91 78.19
C ASN A 375 72.91 0.33 77.93
N ASP A 376 72.25 -0.20 78.96
CA ASP A 376 70.88 -0.70 78.88
C ASP A 376 69.88 0.42 78.56
N HIS A 377 70.08 1.64 79.10
CA HIS A 377 69.33 2.83 78.70
C HIS A 377 69.62 3.23 77.25
N GLN A 378 70.85 3.09 76.75
CA GLN A 378 71.18 3.36 75.34
C GLN A 378 70.51 2.34 74.41
N LEU A 379 70.55 1.04 74.74
CA LEU A 379 69.84 -0.01 74.02
C LEU A 379 68.32 0.22 74.06
N TRP A 380 67.76 0.55 75.22
CA TRP A 380 66.35 0.89 75.38
C TRP A 380 65.95 2.12 74.55
N MET A 381 66.76 3.19 74.54
CA MET A 381 66.53 4.36 73.70
C MET A 381 66.61 4.03 72.20
N LEU A 382 67.49 3.11 71.78
CA LEU A 382 67.55 2.63 70.40
C LEU A 382 66.31 1.81 70.03
N HIS A 383 65.87 0.90 70.89
CA HIS A 383 64.64 0.12 70.69
C HIS A 383 63.37 1.00 70.73
N GLN A 384 63.33 2.03 71.58
CA GLN A 384 62.24 3.00 71.59
C GLN A 384 62.28 3.89 70.33
N GLY A 385 63.48 4.23 69.84
CA GLY A 385 63.68 4.95 68.57
C GLY A 385 63.15 4.18 67.37
N THR A 386 63.47 2.88 67.25
CA THR A 386 62.95 2.02 66.16
C THR A 386 61.45 1.77 66.31
N LEU A 387 60.94 1.55 67.53
CA LEU A 387 59.50 1.44 67.79
C LEU A 387 58.73 2.70 67.40
N VAL A 388 59.26 3.89 67.69
CA VAL A 388 58.69 5.19 67.26
C VAL A 388 58.80 5.37 65.74
N GLY A 389 59.88 4.90 65.10
CA GLY A 389 60.02 4.84 63.64
C GLY A 389 58.92 4.01 62.99
N LEU A 390 58.82 2.74 63.37
CA LEU A 390 57.77 1.81 62.90
C LEU A 390 56.36 2.32 63.20
N SER A 391 56.14 2.98 64.34
CA SER A 391 54.85 3.60 64.67
C SER A 391 54.50 4.77 63.74
N ARG A 392 55.50 5.58 63.33
CA ARG A 392 55.32 6.66 62.34
C ARG A 392 55.04 6.10 60.95
N GLU A 393 55.73 5.03 60.55
CA GLU A 393 55.53 4.34 59.27
C GLU A 393 54.16 3.66 59.20
N LEU A 394 53.74 2.95 60.25
CA LEU A 394 52.39 2.40 60.38
C LEU A 394 51.32 3.51 60.35
N GLY A 395 51.58 4.65 60.99
CA GLY A 395 50.74 5.84 60.89
C GLY A 395 50.66 6.44 59.48
N ALA A 396 51.76 6.45 58.72
CA ALA A 396 51.80 6.88 57.33
C ALA A 396 51.08 5.90 56.40
N ASN A 397 51.29 4.60 56.57
CA ASN A 397 50.60 3.54 55.83
C ASN A 397 49.10 3.55 56.13
N SER A 398 48.68 3.75 57.38
CA SER A 398 47.28 3.95 57.77
C SER A 398 46.63 5.17 57.09
N LYS A 399 47.38 6.26 56.87
CA LYS A 399 46.91 7.42 56.08
C LYS A 399 46.84 7.08 54.58
N LYS A 400 47.81 6.37 54.02
CA LYS A 400 47.82 5.93 52.62
C LYS A 400 46.66 4.97 52.31
N ILE A 401 46.41 3.99 53.18
CA ILE A 401 45.27 3.05 53.08
C ILE A 401 43.95 3.82 53.14
N ARG A 402 43.76 4.73 54.10
CA ARG A 402 42.54 5.57 54.17
C ARG A 402 42.35 6.45 52.95
N LYS A 403 43.43 6.96 52.34
CA LYS A 403 43.34 7.67 51.05
C LYS A 403 42.89 6.74 49.94
N LEU A 404 43.54 5.59 49.77
CA LEU A 404 43.18 4.60 48.74
C LEU A 404 41.75 4.07 48.90
N GLN A 405 41.27 3.87 50.13
CA GLN A 405 39.88 3.53 50.42
C GLN A 405 38.91 4.63 49.96
N LYS A 406 39.19 5.90 50.29
CA LYS A 406 38.39 7.03 49.81
C LYS A 406 38.41 7.11 48.28
N ASP A 407 39.59 7.05 47.68
CA ASP A 407 39.78 7.13 46.23
C ASP A 407 39.01 5.97 45.53
N ASN A 408 39.05 4.75 46.07
CA ASN A 408 38.29 3.59 45.58
C ASN A 408 36.77 3.79 45.69
N THR A 409 36.25 4.23 46.84
CA THR A 409 34.81 4.53 46.98
C THR A 409 34.36 5.65 46.03
N GLY A 410 35.23 6.61 45.73
CA GLY A 410 34.97 7.65 44.74
C GLY A 410 35.01 7.17 43.28
N MET A 411 35.69 6.06 42.99
CA MET A 411 35.65 5.38 41.69
C MET A 411 34.41 4.50 41.56
N GLN A 412 34.07 3.71 42.58
CA GLN A 412 32.83 2.92 42.62
C GLN A 412 31.57 3.79 42.49
N GLN A 413 31.56 4.99 43.10
CA GLN A 413 30.48 5.97 42.90
C GLN A 413 30.47 6.63 41.52
N LYS A 414 31.55 6.54 40.72
CA LYS A 414 31.56 6.97 39.31
C LYS A 414 31.08 5.86 38.41
N GLU A 415 31.57 4.64 38.62
CA GLU A 415 31.16 3.38 37.99
C GLU A 415 29.63 3.26 38.02
N ILE A 416 29.02 3.16 39.21
CA ILE A 416 27.56 3.08 39.40
C ILE A 416 26.78 4.21 38.69
N ARG A 417 27.34 5.43 38.60
CA ARG A 417 26.69 6.54 37.88
C ARG A 417 26.78 6.38 36.38
N LEU A 418 27.93 5.99 35.85
CA LEU A 418 28.13 5.71 34.42
C LEU A 418 27.27 4.52 34.00
N ASP A 419 27.25 3.44 34.78
CA ASP A 419 26.39 2.27 34.55
C ASP A 419 24.92 2.70 34.51
N SER A 420 24.45 3.49 35.48
CA SER A 420 23.06 3.99 35.49
C SER A 420 22.72 4.92 34.32
N GLN A 421 23.71 5.62 33.76
CA GLN A 421 23.55 6.43 32.55
C GLN A 421 23.52 5.54 31.30
N THR A 422 24.41 4.55 31.19
CA THR A 422 24.43 3.58 30.08
C THR A 422 23.14 2.77 30.04
N GLU A 423 22.63 2.28 31.18
CA GLU A 423 21.31 1.63 31.24
C GLU A 423 20.17 2.56 30.77
N GLN A 424 20.28 3.87 31.02
CA GLN A 424 19.26 4.84 30.59
C GLN A 424 19.35 5.10 29.08
N GLU A 425 20.56 5.27 28.54
CA GLU A 425 20.82 5.38 27.10
C GLU A 425 20.40 4.10 26.34
N GLU A 426 20.57 2.91 26.94
CA GLU A 426 20.07 1.64 26.39
C GLU A 426 18.54 1.56 26.39
N ARG A 427 17.85 2.04 27.43
CA ARG A 427 16.38 2.14 27.47
C ARG A 427 15.86 3.08 26.38
N GLU A 428 16.45 4.27 26.28
CA GLU A 428 16.08 5.27 25.27
C GLU A 428 16.35 4.74 23.85
N GLN A 429 17.49 4.08 23.60
CA GLN A 429 17.75 3.42 22.33
C GLN A 429 16.73 2.32 22.03
N ALA A 430 16.35 1.50 23.02
CA ALA A 430 15.34 0.45 22.84
C ALA A 430 13.94 1.02 22.54
N GLU A 431 13.59 2.19 23.06
CA GLU A 431 12.35 2.91 22.74
C GLU A 431 12.41 3.55 21.34
N LEU A 432 13.51 4.19 20.97
CA LEU A 432 13.74 4.68 19.61
C LEU A 432 13.69 3.53 18.58
N ASP A 433 14.20 2.35 18.93
CA ASP A 433 14.12 1.14 18.10
C ASP A 433 12.69 0.64 17.92
N LYS A 434 11.88 0.63 18.99
CA LYS A 434 10.44 0.31 18.92
C LYS A 434 9.71 1.32 18.03
N ASN A 435 9.96 2.62 18.23
CA ASN A 435 9.35 3.70 17.46
C ASN A 435 9.75 3.64 15.98
N SER A 436 11.01 3.31 15.66
CA SER A 436 11.45 3.06 14.28
C SER A 436 10.74 1.86 13.66
N LYS A 437 10.51 0.79 14.42
CA LYS A 437 9.78 -0.41 13.95
C LYS A 437 8.28 -0.11 13.73
N LEU A 438 7.66 0.70 14.57
CA LEU A 438 6.29 1.20 14.38
C LEU A 438 6.18 2.07 13.12
N LEU A 439 7.02 3.10 12.99
CA LEU A 439 7.03 3.98 11.81
C LEU A 439 7.29 3.21 10.49
N ARG A 440 8.13 2.18 10.50
CA ARG A 440 8.32 1.29 9.34
C ARG A 440 7.05 0.51 9.00
N ARG A 441 6.36 -0.06 10.00
CA ARG A 441 5.07 -0.75 9.80
C ARG A 441 4.01 0.20 9.24
N ASP A 442 3.98 1.45 9.68
CA ASP A 442 3.00 2.44 9.21
C ASP A 442 3.34 2.97 7.81
N LEU A 443 4.62 3.16 7.48
CA LEU A 443 5.07 3.41 6.11
C LEU A 443 4.73 2.23 5.18
N GLU A 444 4.79 0.99 5.66
CA GLU A 444 4.30 -0.18 4.92
C GLU A 444 2.77 -0.18 4.75
N LYS A 445 1.99 0.14 5.79
CA LYS A 445 0.53 0.28 5.72
C LYS A 445 0.15 1.35 4.68
N LEU A 446 0.76 2.53 4.76
CA LEU A 446 0.59 3.63 3.81
C LEU A 446 1.01 3.24 2.40
N SER A 447 2.11 2.49 2.23
CA SER A 447 2.53 1.97 0.92
C SER A 447 1.55 0.95 0.33
N LYS A 448 0.94 0.10 1.17
CA LYS A 448 -0.11 -0.86 0.77
C LYS A 448 -1.41 -0.12 0.40
N LEU A 449 -1.81 0.89 1.18
CA LEU A 449 -2.96 1.75 0.89
C LEU A 449 -2.77 2.61 -0.36
N MET A 450 -1.57 3.18 -0.57
CA MET A 450 -1.24 3.94 -1.79
C MET A 450 -1.29 3.06 -3.04
N LYS A 451 -0.77 1.82 -2.96
CA LYS A 451 -0.89 0.83 -4.05
C LYS A 451 -2.36 0.48 -4.33
N LYS A 452 -3.16 0.23 -3.30
CA LYS A 452 -4.60 -0.04 -3.45
C LYS A 452 -5.34 1.15 -4.07
N ASN A 453 -5.09 2.37 -3.59
CA ASN A 453 -5.72 3.58 -4.10
C ASN A 453 -5.31 3.87 -5.55
N LYS A 454 -4.04 3.63 -5.90
CA LYS A 454 -3.58 3.70 -7.30
C LYS A 454 -4.30 2.68 -8.17
N GLN A 455 -4.41 1.42 -7.73
CA GLN A 455 -5.17 0.39 -8.45
C GLN A 455 -6.65 0.77 -8.61
N GLN A 456 -7.26 1.40 -7.59
CA GLN A 456 -8.63 1.90 -7.67
C GLN A 456 -8.78 3.09 -8.63
N SER A 457 -7.79 3.98 -8.71
CA SER A 457 -7.71 5.03 -9.74
C SER A 457 -7.62 4.41 -11.14
N GLU A 458 -6.68 3.48 -11.33
CA GLU A 458 -6.49 2.76 -12.60
C GLU A 458 -7.76 2.01 -13.05
N THR A 459 -8.52 1.38 -12.13
CA THR A 459 -9.82 0.78 -12.48
C THR A 459 -10.90 1.82 -12.81
N LEU A 460 -10.98 2.94 -12.09
CA LEU A 460 -11.97 4.00 -12.37
C LEU A 460 -11.65 4.75 -13.67
N GLU A 461 -10.37 4.92 -14.00
CA GLU A 461 -9.91 5.47 -15.27
C GLU A 461 -10.28 4.54 -16.44
N LEU A 462 -10.09 3.22 -16.29
CA LEU A 462 -10.53 2.23 -17.27
C LEU A 462 -12.07 2.15 -17.40
N GLU A 463 -12.81 2.20 -16.28
CA GLU A 463 -14.27 2.23 -16.29
C GLU A 463 -14.81 3.50 -16.97
N ASN A 464 -14.21 4.67 -16.70
CA ASN A 464 -14.55 5.92 -17.40
C ASN A 464 -14.26 5.85 -18.90
N ILE A 465 -13.10 5.33 -19.32
CA ILE A 465 -12.76 5.14 -20.75
C ILE A 465 -13.78 4.21 -21.42
N LEU A 466 -14.15 3.10 -20.77
CA LEU A 466 -15.17 2.19 -21.29
C LEU A 466 -16.52 2.89 -21.42
N LEU A 467 -16.98 3.60 -20.39
CA LEU A 467 -18.24 4.37 -20.41
C LEU A 467 -18.22 5.47 -21.49
N GLU A 468 -17.11 6.17 -21.68
CA GLU A 468 -16.94 7.15 -22.77
C GLU A 468 -17.04 6.48 -24.14
N THR A 469 -16.39 5.32 -24.36
CA THR A 469 -16.55 4.59 -25.63
C THR A 469 -17.98 4.10 -25.85
N ASP A 470 -18.67 3.67 -24.79
CA ASP A 470 -20.07 3.26 -24.80
C ASP A 470 -21.01 4.43 -25.16
N PHE A 471 -20.78 5.62 -24.60
CA PHE A 471 -21.54 6.83 -24.91
C PHE A 471 -21.26 7.31 -26.34
N ILE A 472 -20.01 7.28 -26.79
CA ILE A 472 -19.63 7.61 -28.18
C ILE A 472 -20.28 6.64 -29.17
N GLN A 473 -20.37 5.35 -28.83
CA GLN A 473 -21.02 4.34 -29.68
C GLN A 473 -22.54 4.56 -29.75
N LYS A 474 -23.21 4.75 -28.61
CA LYS A 474 -24.65 5.07 -28.55
C LYS A 474 -24.99 6.38 -29.27
N LEU A 475 -24.10 7.37 -29.22
CA LEU A 475 -24.25 8.63 -29.95
C LEU A 475 -24.13 8.42 -31.47
N LYS A 476 -23.16 7.63 -31.95
CA LYS A 476 -23.03 7.26 -33.38
C LYS A 476 -24.22 6.44 -33.88
N GLU A 477 -24.80 5.58 -33.03
CA GLU A 477 -26.01 4.82 -33.34
C GLU A 477 -27.22 5.75 -33.49
N ALA A 478 -27.42 6.68 -32.54
CA ALA A 478 -28.46 7.70 -32.63
C ALA A 478 -28.27 8.66 -33.83
N GLU A 479 -27.03 9.02 -34.19
CA GLU A 479 -26.72 9.77 -35.41
C GLU A 479 -27.11 8.98 -36.68
N GLN A 480 -26.79 7.68 -36.75
CA GLN A 480 -27.19 6.82 -37.87
C GLN A 480 -28.71 6.66 -37.98
N GLU A 481 -29.42 6.50 -36.85
CA GLU A 481 -30.88 6.49 -36.82
C GLU A 481 -31.46 7.83 -37.30
N SER A 482 -30.92 8.95 -36.82
CA SER A 482 -31.32 10.29 -37.24
C SER A 482 -31.11 10.50 -38.75
N VAL A 483 -29.97 10.09 -39.31
CA VAL A 483 -29.72 10.13 -40.76
C VAL A 483 -30.67 9.19 -41.52
N SER A 484 -30.99 8.02 -40.98
CA SER A 484 -31.99 7.12 -41.57
C SER A 484 -33.39 7.73 -41.61
N VAL A 485 -33.79 8.47 -40.55
CA VAL A 485 -35.06 9.19 -40.50
C VAL A 485 -35.06 10.41 -41.43
N GLN A 486 -33.95 11.15 -41.50
CA GLN A 486 -33.73 12.25 -42.44
C GLN A 486 -33.92 11.79 -43.90
N MET A 487 -33.27 10.70 -44.32
CA MET A 487 -33.42 10.14 -45.67
C MET A 487 -34.85 9.66 -45.98
N LYS A 488 -35.56 9.12 -44.98
CA LYS A 488 -36.98 8.75 -45.11
C LYS A 488 -37.86 9.99 -45.29
N LEU A 489 -37.59 11.06 -44.54
CA LEU A 489 -38.30 12.34 -44.65
C LEU A 489 -38.08 12.96 -46.03
N GLU A 490 -36.83 13.03 -46.50
CA GLU A 490 -36.47 13.54 -47.82
C GLU A 490 -37.19 12.76 -48.93
N LYS A 491 -37.16 11.42 -48.90
CA LYS A 491 -37.89 10.56 -49.84
C LYS A 491 -39.40 10.79 -49.83
N THR A 492 -40.03 10.97 -48.65
CA THR A 492 -41.47 11.27 -48.58
C THR A 492 -41.82 12.68 -49.04
N GLN A 493 -40.90 13.65 -48.92
CA GLN A 493 -41.06 14.99 -49.47
C GLN A 493 -40.90 14.98 -51.01
N GLU A 494 -39.94 14.22 -51.57
CA GLU A 494 -39.86 13.98 -53.02
C GLU A 494 -41.13 13.32 -53.57
N GLU A 495 -41.63 12.27 -52.91
CA GLU A 495 -42.88 11.59 -53.29
C GLU A 495 -44.09 12.54 -53.25
N LYS A 496 -44.17 13.40 -52.22
CA LYS A 496 -45.19 14.46 -52.11
C LYS A 496 -45.07 15.51 -53.22
N GLU A 497 -43.85 15.94 -53.58
CA GLU A 497 -43.63 16.89 -54.68
C GLU A 497 -43.91 16.26 -56.05
N ASN A 498 -43.65 14.97 -56.22
CA ASN A 498 -44.05 14.20 -57.40
C ASN A 498 -45.57 14.11 -57.51
N LEU A 499 -46.27 13.79 -56.41
CA LEU A 499 -47.73 13.78 -56.37
C LEU A 499 -48.33 15.17 -56.61
N PHE A 500 -47.71 16.24 -56.10
CA PHE A 500 -48.16 17.61 -56.34
C PHE A 500 -47.95 18.04 -57.80
N ARG A 501 -46.84 17.65 -58.44
CA ARG A 501 -46.64 17.85 -59.90
C ARG A 501 -47.70 17.10 -60.71
N ASN A 502 -47.94 15.82 -60.39
CA ASN A 502 -48.96 15.00 -61.06
C ASN A 502 -50.37 15.60 -60.89
N LEU A 503 -50.69 16.16 -59.73
CA LEU A 503 -51.95 16.84 -59.44
C LEU A 503 -52.10 18.13 -60.26
N LEU A 504 -51.07 18.99 -60.29
CA LEU A 504 -51.07 20.20 -61.14
C LEU A 504 -51.18 19.86 -62.63
N GLU A 505 -50.60 18.75 -63.08
CA GLU A 505 -50.78 18.26 -64.45
C GLU A 505 -52.20 17.74 -64.70
N ALA A 506 -52.80 17.02 -63.75
CA ALA A 506 -54.20 16.60 -63.84
C ALA A 506 -55.16 17.80 -63.88
N GLU A 507 -54.97 18.82 -63.03
CA GLU A 507 -55.74 20.07 -63.06
C GLU A 507 -55.60 20.80 -64.40
N ARG A 508 -54.39 20.88 -64.96
CA ARG A 508 -54.17 21.43 -66.31
C ARG A 508 -54.90 20.64 -67.39
N GLN A 509 -54.92 19.30 -67.31
CA GLN A 509 -55.69 18.48 -68.25
C GLN A 509 -57.20 18.67 -68.08
N ILE A 510 -57.70 18.78 -66.85
CA ILE A 510 -59.12 19.08 -66.57
C ILE A 510 -59.50 20.41 -67.21
N LEU A 511 -58.75 21.50 -66.95
CA LEU A 511 -58.99 22.83 -67.54
C LEU A 511 -58.92 22.81 -69.08
N LEU A 512 -58.03 22.01 -69.68
CA LEU A 512 -57.97 21.81 -71.13
C LEU A 512 -59.20 21.07 -71.68
N TRP A 513 -59.72 20.07 -70.95
CA TRP A 513 -60.94 19.35 -71.32
C TRP A 513 -62.21 20.16 -71.10
N GLU A 514 -62.28 20.95 -70.03
CA GLU A 514 -63.35 21.92 -69.79
C GLU A 514 -63.38 22.96 -70.91
N LYS A 515 -62.24 23.56 -71.26
CA LYS A 515 -62.16 24.52 -72.37
C LYS A 515 -62.53 23.90 -73.72
N LYS A 516 -62.10 22.67 -74.02
CA LYS A 516 -62.57 21.92 -75.20
C LYS A 516 -64.09 21.71 -75.16
N THR A 517 -64.63 21.33 -74.01
CA THR A 517 -66.07 21.09 -73.83
C THR A 517 -66.88 22.37 -73.95
N GLN A 518 -66.37 23.50 -73.47
CA GLN A 518 -66.98 24.81 -73.67
C GLN A 518 -66.96 25.21 -75.14
N ILE A 519 -65.82 25.11 -75.84
CA ILE A 519 -65.74 25.39 -77.28
C ILE A 519 -66.68 24.47 -78.08
N LEU A 520 -66.83 23.20 -77.69
CA LEU A 520 -67.78 22.27 -78.30
C LEU A 520 -69.25 22.65 -78.02
N LYS A 521 -69.57 23.15 -76.81
CA LYS A 521 -70.91 23.70 -76.49
C LYS A 521 -71.20 24.97 -77.26
N GLU A 522 -70.23 25.88 -77.35
CA GLU A 522 -70.34 27.16 -78.07
C GLU A 522 -70.50 26.92 -79.58
N THR A 523 -69.61 26.15 -80.21
CA THR A 523 -69.72 25.78 -81.63
C THR A 523 -71.01 25.02 -81.94
N ARG A 524 -71.41 24.06 -81.07
CA ARG A 524 -72.72 23.41 -81.18
C ARG A 524 -73.87 24.43 -81.10
N SER A 525 -73.84 25.36 -80.15
CA SER A 525 -74.89 26.38 -80.01
C SER A 525 -74.94 27.37 -81.18
N VAL A 526 -73.82 27.63 -81.86
CA VAL A 526 -73.76 28.43 -83.09
C VAL A 526 -74.32 27.64 -84.29
N VAL A 527 -74.11 26.32 -84.36
CA VAL A 527 -74.67 25.44 -85.40
C VAL A 527 -76.16 25.13 -85.18
N GLU A 528 -76.59 25.05 -83.92
CA GLU A 528 -78.00 24.90 -83.53
C GLU A 528 -78.75 26.24 -83.48
N SER A 529 -78.05 27.37 -83.59
CA SER A 529 -78.66 28.71 -83.69
C SER A 529 -79.46 28.84 -84.99
N GLU A 530 -80.68 29.35 -84.88
CA GLU A 530 -81.68 29.36 -85.96
C GLU A 530 -81.30 30.23 -87.17
N LEU A 531 -80.22 31.01 -87.06
CA LEU A 531 -79.62 31.80 -88.14
C LEU A 531 -79.46 31.00 -89.45
N GLY A 532 -79.00 29.75 -89.37
CA GLY A 532 -78.91 28.88 -90.55
C GLY A 532 -80.25 28.24 -90.96
N GLN A 533 -81.16 28.02 -90.01
CA GLN A 533 -82.45 27.38 -90.32
C GLN A 533 -83.41 28.30 -91.06
N GLU A 534 -83.48 29.60 -90.70
CA GLU A 534 -84.33 30.55 -91.43
C GLU A 534 -83.96 30.63 -92.91
N GLU A 535 -82.67 30.74 -93.24
CA GLU A 535 -82.21 30.82 -94.62
C GLU A 535 -82.46 29.51 -95.39
N ILE A 536 -82.19 28.35 -94.77
CA ILE A 536 -82.48 27.04 -95.36
C ILE A 536 -83.98 26.85 -95.62
N GLN A 537 -84.87 27.32 -94.73
CA GLN A 537 -86.32 27.23 -94.96
C GLN A 537 -86.78 28.19 -96.06
N LYS A 538 -86.27 29.43 -96.11
CA LYS A 538 -86.54 30.38 -97.20
C LYS A 538 -86.07 29.83 -98.55
N MET A 539 -84.88 29.22 -98.60
CA MET A 539 -84.37 28.54 -99.79
C MET A 539 -85.25 27.35 -100.22
N LYS A 540 -85.70 26.50 -99.29
CA LYS A 540 -86.62 25.39 -99.60
C LYS A 540 -87.93 25.87 -100.21
N VAL A 541 -88.52 26.95 -99.68
CA VAL A 541 -89.75 27.55 -100.23
C VAL A 541 -89.53 28.10 -101.65
N GLU A 542 -88.42 28.82 -101.89
CA GLU A 542 -88.15 29.38 -103.23
C GLU A 542 -87.73 28.30 -104.25
N ILE A 543 -87.02 27.23 -103.82
CA ILE A 543 -86.78 26.03 -104.65
C ILE A 543 -88.11 25.43 -105.09
N HIS A 544 -89.03 25.18 -104.16
CA HIS A 544 -90.33 24.59 -104.50
C HIS A 544 -91.17 25.51 -105.42
N ARG A 545 -91.06 26.82 -105.24
CA ARG A 545 -91.65 27.82 -106.14
C ARG A 545 -91.01 27.78 -107.55
N MET A 546 -89.70 27.54 -107.66
CA MET A 546 -89.01 27.35 -108.93
C MET A 546 -89.37 26.02 -109.60
N GLU A 547 -89.54 24.92 -108.86
CA GLU A 547 -90.05 23.64 -109.38
C GLU A 547 -91.44 23.81 -110.02
N LEU A 548 -92.33 24.54 -109.35
CA LEU A 548 -93.64 24.90 -109.90
C LEU A 548 -93.53 25.81 -111.14
N ARG A 549 -92.56 26.72 -111.18
CA ARG A 549 -92.30 27.60 -112.34
C ARG A 549 -91.79 26.81 -113.56
N VAL A 550 -90.89 25.84 -113.35
CA VAL A 550 -90.42 24.93 -114.42
C VAL A 550 -91.57 24.09 -114.97
N ASN A 551 -92.42 23.54 -114.10
CA ASN A 551 -93.62 22.77 -114.48
C ASN A 551 -94.72 23.60 -115.18
N GLN A 552 -94.65 24.93 -115.12
CA GLN A 552 -95.48 25.83 -115.94
C GLN A 552 -94.83 26.07 -117.32
N LEU A 553 -93.50 26.29 -117.36
CA LEU A 553 -92.76 26.57 -118.59
C LEU A 553 -92.74 25.37 -119.55
N THR A 554 -92.64 24.13 -119.06
CA THR A 554 -92.73 22.93 -119.91
C THR A 554 -94.08 22.82 -120.63
N LYS A 555 -95.19 23.18 -119.96
CA LYS A 555 -96.53 23.18 -120.56
C LYS A 555 -96.74 24.29 -121.59
N GLU A 556 -96.15 25.47 -121.38
CA GLU A 556 -96.08 26.53 -122.40
C GLU A 556 -95.26 26.08 -123.62
N GLN A 557 -94.12 25.42 -123.39
CA GLN A 557 -93.25 24.89 -124.45
C GLN A 557 -93.96 23.86 -125.34
N GLU A 558 -94.72 22.92 -124.77
CA GLU A 558 -95.52 21.95 -125.52
C GLU A 558 -96.61 22.57 -126.40
N ARG A 559 -97.17 23.73 -126.01
CA ARG A 559 -98.11 24.47 -126.86
C ARG A 559 -97.37 25.09 -128.06
N LEU A 560 -96.27 25.79 -127.78
CA LEU A 560 -95.49 26.53 -128.78
C LEU A 560 -94.84 25.61 -129.83
N MET A 561 -94.45 24.38 -129.47
CA MET A 561 -93.93 23.41 -130.44
C MET A 561 -94.91 23.13 -131.59
N ARG A 562 -96.20 22.86 -131.27
CA ARG A 562 -97.24 22.57 -132.29
C ARG A 562 -97.53 23.77 -133.20
N GLU A 563 -97.43 24.99 -132.66
CA GLU A 563 -97.58 26.23 -133.42
C GLU A 563 -96.37 26.48 -134.35
N SER A 564 -95.17 26.03 -133.95
CA SER A 564 -93.94 26.19 -134.74
C SER A 564 -93.92 25.33 -136.01
N GLU A 565 -94.38 24.08 -135.94
CA GLU A 565 -94.40 23.14 -137.08
C GLU A 565 -95.25 23.68 -138.24
N ALA A 566 -96.42 24.26 -137.93
CA ALA A 566 -97.29 24.93 -138.90
C ALA A 566 -96.71 26.24 -139.48
N ALA A 567 -95.65 26.79 -138.90
CA ALA A 567 -94.98 28.01 -139.36
C ALA A 567 -93.72 27.71 -140.21
N VAL A 568 -92.97 26.64 -139.90
CA VAL A 568 -91.72 26.28 -140.61
C VAL A 568 -91.95 26.06 -142.10
N ALA A 569 -92.99 25.30 -142.49
CA ALA A 569 -93.32 25.01 -143.89
C ALA A 569 -93.63 26.26 -144.77
N ARG A 570 -93.85 27.44 -144.15
CA ARG A 570 -94.05 28.73 -144.84
C ARG A 570 -92.82 29.65 -144.80
N ARG A 571 -91.75 29.25 -144.10
CA ARG A 571 -90.59 30.09 -143.78
C ARG A 571 -89.31 29.69 -144.53
N GLU A 572 -89.19 28.43 -144.93
CA GLU A 572 -87.99 27.88 -145.59
C GLU A 572 -87.67 28.55 -146.95
N ASN A 573 -88.69 29.01 -147.69
CA ASN A 573 -88.54 29.53 -149.05
C ASN A 573 -87.98 30.97 -149.16
N LEU A 574 -87.74 31.69 -148.05
CA LEU A 574 -87.47 33.15 -148.09
C LEU A 574 -86.33 33.68 -147.20
N VAL A 575 -85.68 32.85 -146.38
CA VAL A 575 -84.79 33.33 -145.31
C VAL A 575 -83.29 33.10 -145.57
N LEU A 576 -82.90 32.44 -146.67
CA LEU A 576 -81.50 32.21 -147.07
C LEU A 576 -80.70 33.47 -147.52
N ARG A 577 -81.08 34.68 -147.09
CA ARG A 577 -80.37 35.93 -147.42
C ARG A 577 -80.61 37.10 -146.44
N LYS A 578 -80.55 36.88 -145.12
CA LYS A 578 -80.34 38.01 -144.19
C LYS A 578 -79.43 37.67 -143.02
N GLU A 579 -78.22 38.21 -143.10
CA GLU A 579 -77.13 38.08 -142.13
C GLU A 579 -77.25 39.10 -140.97
N ALA A 580 -76.31 38.97 -140.02
CA ALA A 580 -75.76 40.01 -139.11
C ALA A 580 -76.27 40.14 -137.64
N MET A 581 -75.26 40.29 -136.75
CA MET A 581 -75.23 40.77 -135.35
C MET A 581 -75.71 39.86 -134.16
N VAL A 582 -75.14 39.92 -132.92
CA VAL A 582 -73.74 40.10 -132.43
C VAL A 582 -73.57 39.91 -130.87
N ARG A 583 -72.52 39.16 -130.40
CA ARG A 583 -71.81 39.13 -129.05
C ARG A 583 -72.59 38.86 -127.72
N GLY A 584 -72.03 38.42 -126.56
CA GLY A 584 -70.68 37.95 -126.09
C GLY A 584 -70.11 38.70 -124.82
N SER A 585 -69.33 38.19 -123.82
CA SER A 585 -68.84 36.85 -123.36
C SER A 585 -68.03 36.93 -121.98
N HIS A 586 -67.48 35.81 -121.42
CA HIS A 586 -66.39 35.67 -120.37
C HIS A 586 -66.70 35.84 -118.82
N LYS A 587 -65.88 35.47 -117.77
CA LYS A 587 -64.48 34.92 -117.58
C LYS A 587 -64.24 34.12 -116.22
N GLU A 588 -62.97 33.92 -115.73
CA GLU A 588 -62.49 32.81 -114.84
C GLU A 588 -61.21 33.11 -113.93
N ILE A 589 -60.76 32.14 -113.09
CA ILE A 589 -59.40 31.77 -112.49
C ILE A 589 -58.71 32.30 -111.14
N THR A 590 -58.34 31.35 -110.23
CA THR A 590 -57.12 31.18 -109.31
C THR A 590 -56.64 32.17 -108.20
N LYS A 591 -56.02 31.67 -107.08
CA LYS A 591 -54.53 31.40 -106.94
C LYS A 591 -53.90 31.15 -105.51
N ASP A 592 -54.58 31.27 -104.38
CA ASP A 592 -53.89 31.60 -103.08
C ASP A 592 -53.30 30.48 -102.17
N GLU A 593 -53.61 29.19 -102.35
CA GLU A 593 -53.45 28.22 -101.24
C GLU A 593 -52.03 27.64 -101.04
N LEU A 594 -51.20 27.56 -102.09
CA LEU A 594 -49.92 26.83 -102.04
C LEU A 594 -48.80 27.53 -101.25
N ARG A 595 -48.94 28.83 -100.93
CA ARG A 595 -47.80 29.63 -100.39
C ARG A 595 -47.55 29.40 -98.89
N ARG A 596 -48.56 29.00 -98.11
CA ARG A 596 -48.50 28.96 -96.63
C ARG A 596 -47.84 27.70 -96.04
N SER A 597 -47.60 26.66 -96.84
CA SER A 597 -47.09 25.37 -96.35
C SER A 597 -45.57 25.37 -96.11
N SER A 598 -44.80 26.06 -96.97
CA SER A 598 -43.33 26.00 -96.98
C SER A 598 -42.68 26.60 -95.72
N GLU A 599 -43.19 27.77 -95.28
CA GLU A 599 -42.64 28.54 -94.16
C GLU A 599 -42.82 27.82 -92.80
N GLY A 600 -43.85 26.97 -92.69
CA GLY A 600 -44.16 26.21 -91.46
C GLY A 600 -43.20 25.06 -91.15
N LEU A 601 -42.40 24.59 -92.12
CA LEU A 601 -41.43 23.50 -91.93
C LEU A 601 -40.04 24.01 -91.52
N GLN A 602 -39.59 25.14 -92.07
CA GLN A 602 -38.26 25.69 -91.76
C GLN A 602 -38.12 26.09 -90.29
N SER A 603 -39.17 26.65 -89.68
CA SER A 603 -39.15 27.06 -88.26
C SER A 603 -39.11 25.89 -87.27
N LYS A 604 -39.49 24.67 -87.67
CA LYS A 604 -39.39 23.46 -86.83
C LYS A 604 -37.97 22.92 -86.79
N ILE A 605 -37.31 22.83 -87.95
CA ILE A 605 -35.93 22.33 -88.08
C ILE A 605 -34.94 23.19 -87.27
N GLN A 606 -35.15 24.50 -87.20
CA GLN A 606 -34.31 25.41 -86.39
C GLN A 606 -34.50 25.25 -84.87
N LYS A 607 -35.61 24.67 -84.39
CA LYS A 607 -35.81 24.39 -82.95
C LYS A 607 -35.09 23.11 -82.54
N THR A 608 -35.31 22.03 -83.30
CA THR A 608 -34.66 20.74 -83.05
C THR A 608 -33.13 20.83 -83.09
N LEU A 609 -32.55 21.71 -83.92
CA LEU A 609 -31.11 21.93 -83.96
C LEU A 609 -30.54 22.68 -82.73
N LYS A 610 -31.36 23.45 -82.00
CA LYS A 610 -30.94 24.03 -80.70
C LYS A 610 -31.07 22.99 -79.58
N GLU A 611 -32.18 22.29 -79.54
CA GLU A 611 -32.45 21.23 -78.55
C GLU A 611 -31.33 20.16 -78.55
N ILE A 612 -30.78 19.82 -79.72
CA ILE A 612 -29.61 18.92 -79.84
C ILE A 612 -28.32 19.54 -79.28
N ALA A 613 -28.06 20.82 -79.54
CA ALA A 613 -26.86 21.51 -79.05
C ALA A 613 -26.87 21.67 -77.51
N ASP A 614 -28.06 21.92 -76.93
CA ASP A 614 -28.25 21.98 -75.48
C ASP A 614 -28.04 20.58 -74.86
N CYS A 615 -28.51 19.50 -75.50
CA CYS A 615 -28.23 18.12 -75.09
C CYS A 615 -26.72 17.79 -75.12
N GLU A 616 -26.00 18.23 -76.15
CA GLU A 616 -24.55 18.02 -76.26
C GLU A 616 -23.75 18.69 -75.14
N LEU A 617 -24.21 19.83 -74.61
CA LEU A 617 -23.58 20.49 -73.47
C LEU A 617 -23.78 19.67 -72.19
N VAL A 618 -25.02 19.20 -71.93
CA VAL A 618 -25.33 18.34 -70.78
C VAL A 618 -24.52 17.03 -70.80
N VAL A 619 -24.33 16.40 -71.97
CA VAL A 619 -23.46 15.22 -72.10
C VAL A 619 -22.02 15.53 -71.70
N LYS A 620 -21.46 16.66 -72.18
CA LYS A 620 -20.08 17.09 -71.86
C LYS A 620 -19.90 17.48 -70.39
N GLU A 621 -20.96 17.85 -69.68
CA GLU A 621 -20.95 18.08 -68.23
C GLU A 621 -21.02 16.75 -67.45
N LEU A 622 -21.86 15.81 -67.88
CA LEU A 622 -21.94 14.47 -67.29
C LEU A 622 -20.64 13.67 -67.46
N GLU A 623 -19.95 13.81 -68.60
CA GLU A 623 -18.63 13.19 -68.82
C GLU A 623 -17.57 13.73 -67.86
N LYS A 624 -17.54 15.05 -67.61
CA LYS A 624 -16.66 15.67 -66.60
C LYS A 624 -17.03 15.24 -65.17
N GLY A 625 -18.32 15.12 -64.87
CA GLY A 625 -18.78 14.58 -63.59
C GLY A 625 -18.28 13.15 -63.36
N LYS A 626 -18.34 12.32 -64.40
CA LYS A 626 -17.86 10.93 -64.39
C LYS A 626 -16.34 10.82 -64.18
N THR A 627 -15.52 11.69 -64.80
CA THR A 627 -14.06 11.68 -64.54
C THR A 627 -13.73 12.12 -63.11
N ILE A 628 -14.38 13.18 -62.61
CA ILE A 628 -14.17 13.67 -61.23
C ILE A 628 -14.60 12.62 -60.18
N GLN A 629 -15.70 11.88 -60.42
CA GLN A 629 -16.10 10.76 -59.57
C GLN A 629 -15.13 9.57 -59.66
N SER A 630 -14.62 9.26 -60.87
CA SER A 630 -13.59 8.23 -61.06
C SER A 630 -12.31 8.53 -60.28
N GLU A 631 -11.84 9.78 -60.30
CA GLU A 631 -10.66 10.23 -59.55
C GLU A 631 -10.88 10.14 -58.04
N LYS A 632 -12.04 10.56 -57.53
CA LYS A 632 -12.39 10.39 -56.11
C LYS A 632 -12.43 8.93 -55.66
N VAL A 633 -12.98 8.03 -56.49
CA VAL A 633 -12.98 6.58 -56.21
C VAL A 633 -11.57 6.00 -56.21
N LEU A 634 -10.67 6.50 -57.08
CA LEU A 634 -9.27 6.08 -57.07
C LEU A 634 -8.55 6.53 -55.78
N GLN A 635 -8.73 7.79 -55.38
CA GLN A 635 -8.18 8.35 -54.14
C GLN A 635 -8.69 7.60 -52.89
N GLN A 636 -9.99 7.29 -52.84
CA GLN A 636 -10.56 6.48 -51.75
C GLN A 636 -9.98 5.06 -51.70
N LYS A 637 -9.72 4.43 -52.86
CA LYS A 637 -9.04 3.12 -52.91
C LYS A 637 -7.59 3.18 -52.45
N GLN A 638 -6.87 4.25 -52.76
CA GLN A 638 -5.50 4.47 -52.27
C GLN A 638 -5.49 4.66 -50.74
N HIS A 639 -6.36 5.52 -50.21
CA HIS A 639 -6.52 5.73 -48.76
C HIS A 639 -6.93 4.44 -48.02
N LEU A 640 -7.79 3.60 -48.62
CA LEU A 640 -8.12 2.28 -48.05
C LEU A 640 -6.92 1.31 -48.07
N ALA A 641 -6.11 1.30 -49.13
CA ALA A 641 -4.89 0.49 -49.17
C ALA A 641 -3.85 0.95 -48.12
N GLU A 642 -3.71 2.27 -47.93
CA GLU A 642 -2.87 2.86 -46.88
C GLU A 642 -3.37 2.45 -45.49
N LEU A 643 -4.69 2.58 -45.21
CA LEU A 643 -5.30 2.13 -43.95
C LEU A 643 -5.09 0.64 -43.67
N CYS A 644 -5.26 -0.23 -44.68
CA CYS A 644 -4.94 -1.65 -44.54
C CYS A 644 -3.45 -1.91 -44.27
N SER A 645 -2.56 -1.10 -44.87
CA SER A 645 -1.11 -1.17 -44.61
C SER A 645 -0.71 -0.65 -43.22
N THR A 646 -1.55 0.18 -42.58
CA THR A 646 -1.36 0.61 -41.18
C THR A 646 -1.99 -0.37 -40.20
N SER A 647 -3.16 -0.95 -40.49
CA SER A 647 -3.74 -2.03 -39.69
C SER A 647 -2.76 -3.17 -39.58
N THR A 648 -2.31 -3.72 -40.71
CA THR A 648 -1.37 -4.85 -40.72
C THR A 648 -0.01 -4.56 -40.05
N LYS A 649 0.39 -3.29 -39.87
CA LYS A 649 1.54 -2.94 -39.01
C LYS A 649 1.17 -2.98 -37.53
N LEU A 650 0.07 -2.32 -37.14
CA LEU A 650 -0.46 -2.34 -35.78
C LEU A 650 -0.78 -3.76 -35.29
N ASP A 651 -1.32 -4.62 -36.16
CA ASP A 651 -1.60 -6.03 -35.88
C ASP A 651 -0.30 -6.78 -35.56
N ASN A 652 0.77 -6.56 -36.34
CA ASN A 652 2.10 -7.12 -36.07
C ASN A 652 2.73 -6.53 -34.79
N ASP A 653 2.56 -5.23 -34.52
CA ASP A 653 3.10 -4.58 -33.33
C ASP A 653 2.38 -5.04 -32.04
N LEU A 654 1.06 -5.23 -32.09
CA LEU A 654 0.28 -5.84 -30.99
C LEU A 654 0.75 -7.27 -30.70
N VAL A 655 0.97 -8.07 -31.75
CA VAL A 655 1.51 -9.42 -31.65
C VAL A 655 2.93 -9.42 -31.05
N ASN A 656 3.79 -8.50 -31.47
CA ASN A 656 5.13 -8.33 -30.89
C ASN A 656 5.07 -7.88 -29.42
N LEU A 657 4.11 -7.04 -29.03
CA LEU A 657 3.93 -6.59 -27.64
C LEU A 657 3.43 -7.73 -26.74
N GLN A 658 2.51 -8.57 -27.22
CA GLN A 658 2.06 -9.78 -26.52
C GLN A 658 3.23 -10.75 -26.30
N ASP A 659 4.05 -11.00 -27.32
CA ASP A 659 5.24 -11.85 -27.23
C ASP A 659 6.25 -11.34 -26.17
N ASN A 660 6.45 -10.02 -26.12
CA ASN A 660 7.27 -9.38 -25.09
C ASN A 660 6.62 -9.47 -23.70
N GLN A 661 5.29 -9.43 -23.59
CA GLN A 661 4.58 -9.60 -22.32
C GLN A 661 4.75 -11.04 -21.78
N TYR A 662 4.54 -12.06 -22.61
CA TYR A 662 4.67 -13.47 -22.21
C TYR A 662 6.11 -13.86 -21.87
N THR A 663 7.11 -13.44 -22.67
CA THR A 663 8.53 -13.69 -22.33
C THR A 663 8.95 -13.04 -21.01
N ASN A 664 8.50 -11.81 -20.73
CA ASN A 664 8.75 -11.15 -19.45
C ASN A 664 8.04 -11.84 -18.27
N GLN A 665 6.80 -12.30 -18.44
CA GLN A 665 6.09 -13.09 -17.42
C GLN A 665 6.81 -14.40 -17.11
N ALA A 666 7.22 -15.16 -18.13
CA ALA A 666 7.97 -16.41 -17.96
C ALA A 666 9.32 -16.16 -17.24
N TYR A 667 10.03 -15.11 -17.62
CA TYR A 667 11.29 -14.69 -16.96
C TYR A 667 11.07 -14.31 -15.49
N LEU A 668 10.02 -13.57 -15.16
CA LEU A 668 9.67 -13.22 -13.78
C LEU A 668 9.30 -14.45 -12.93
N ILE A 669 8.49 -15.38 -13.45
CA ILE A 669 8.13 -16.63 -12.77
C ILE A 669 9.39 -17.47 -12.50
N ALA A 670 10.27 -17.58 -13.49
CA ALA A 670 11.52 -18.30 -13.36
C ALA A 670 12.47 -17.66 -12.33
N LEU A 671 12.61 -16.32 -12.32
CA LEU A 671 13.36 -15.58 -11.29
C LEU A 671 12.74 -15.73 -9.90
N GLN A 672 11.40 -15.74 -9.77
CA GLN A 672 10.72 -16.03 -8.51
C GLN A 672 11.01 -17.45 -8.02
N SER A 673 11.06 -18.44 -8.93
CA SER A 673 11.44 -19.82 -8.59
C SER A 673 12.90 -19.95 -8.14
N ARG A 674 13.82 -19.19 -8.75
CA ARG A 674 15.24 -19.09 -8.35
C ARG A 674 15.37 -18.45 -6.98
N ASN A 675 14.66 -17.34 -6.74
CA ASN A 675 14.61 -16.67 -5.44
C ASN A 675 14.01 -17.56 -4.33
N LYS A 676 12.97 -18.34 -4.64
CA LYS A 676 12.41 -19.31 -3.68
C LYS A 676 13.45 -20.36 -3.31
N LYS A 677 14.06 -21.04 -4.29
CA LYS A 677 15.12 -22.04 -4.04
C LYS A 677 16.31 -21.49 -3.26
N LEU A 678 16.74 -20.26 -3.55
CA LEU A 678 17.80 -19.58 -2.79
C LEU A 678 17.35 -19.28 -1.34
N ARG A 679 16.09 -18.93 -1.12
CA ARG A 679 15.54 -18.76 0.22
C ARG A 679 15.42 -20.09 0.97
N ASP A 680 14.96 -21.15 0.31
CA ASP A 680 14.89 -22.51 0.86
C ASP A 680 16.29 -23.00 1.32
N VAL A 681 17.36 -22.58 0.63
CA VAL A 681 18.77 -22.77 1.04
C VAL A 681 19.14 -21.92 2.25
N CYS A 682 18.83 -20.60 2.25
CA CYS A 682 19.11 -19.71 3.39
C CYS A 682 18.36 -20.09 4.67
N GLU A 683 17.16 -20.64 4.54
CA GLU A 683 16.32 -21.15 5.65
C GLU A 683 16.73 -22.57 6.08
N GLY A 684 17.75 -23.17 5.44
CA GLY A 684 18.31 -24.48 5.81
C GLY A 684 17.43 -25.69 5.47
N SER A 685 16.28 -25.48 4.82
CA SER A 685 15.37 -26.56 4.42
C SER A 685 15.89 -27.33 3.19
N TYR A 686 16.73 -26.70 2.36
CA TYR A 686 17.42 -27.34 1.25
C TYR A 686 18.93 -27.51 1.52
N LYS A 687 19.40 -28.75 1.70
CA LYS A 687 20.83 -29.07 1.83
C LYS A 687 21.51 -29.18 0.46
N LEU A 688 22.47 -28.31 0.16
CA LEU A 688 23.39 -28.51 -0.97
C LEU A 688 24.13 -29.84 -0.79
N SER A 689 23.83 -30.80 -1.65
CA SER A 689 24.28 -32.21 -1.54
C SER A 689 24.98 -32.64 -2.83
N SER A 690 25.98 -31.86 -3.24
CA SER A 690 26.66 -31.99 -4.54
C SER A 690 28.06 -31.35 -4.48
N SER A 691 29.04 -31.89 -5.19
CA SER A 691 30.31 -31.19 -5.43
C SER A 691 30.13 -30.16 -6.54
N GLU A 692 31.03 -29.18 -6.60
CA GLU A 692 30.99 -28.11 -7.61
C GLU A 692 30.99 -28.67 -9.05
N GLU A 693 31.76 -29.74 -9.28
CA GLU A 693 31.79 -30.48 -10.55
C GLU A 693 30.43 -31.12 -10.90
N THR A 694 29.74 -31.73 -9.94
CA THR A 694 28.43 -32.36 -10.20
C THR A 694 27.31 -31.32 -10.38
N VAL A 695 27.41 -30.15 -9.76
CA VAL A 695 26.55 -29.00 -10.05
C VAL A 695 26.81 -28.47 -11.47
N GLY A 696 28.08 -28.33 -11.87
CA GLY A 696 28.46 -27.93 -13.22
C GLY A 696 27.90 -28.87 -14.29
N ALA A 697 28.08 -30.19 -14.12
CA ALA A 697 27.52 -31.19 -15.03
C ALA A 697 25.98 -31.16 -15.10
N ALA A 698 25.30 -30.92 -13.96
CA ALA A 698 23.84 -30.80 -13.93
C ALA A 698 23.32 -29.54 -14.65
N LEU A 699 24.01 -28.40 -14.49
CA LEU A 699 23.69 -27.15 -15.21
C LEU A 699 23.95 -27.27 -16.71
N GLN A 700 25.06 -27.92 -17.10
CA GLN A 700 25.39 -28.21 -18.49
C GLN A 700 24.30 -29.08 -19.15
N SER A 701 23.89 -30.19 -18.51
CA SER A 701 22.82 -31.04 -19.04
C SER A 701 21.44 -30.35 -19.07
N GLN A 702 21.16 -29.41 -18.16
CA GLN A 702 19.95 -28.59 -18.24
C GLN A 702 19.99 -27.60 -19.42
N ARG A 703 21.15 -26.99 -19.69
CA ARG A 703 21.33 -26.09 -20.85
C ARG A 703 21.18 -26.84 -22.17
N GLU A 704 21.79 -28.02 -22.28
CA GLU A 704 21.68 -28.88 -23.46
C GLU A 704 20.22 -29.26 -23.74
N ARG A 705 19.48 -29.72 -22.72
CA ARG A 705 18.04 -30.02 -22.86
C ARG A 705 17.19 -28.81 -23.26
N LEU A 706 17.53 -27.60 -22.79
CA LEU A 706 16.80 -26.39 -23.18
C LEU A 706 17.02 -26.04 -24.65
N GLU A 707 18.23 -26.19 -25.18
CA GLU A 707 18.50 -25.96 -26.61
C GLU A 707 17.95 -27.11 -27.48
N ASP A 708 17.93 -28.35 -26.99
CA ASP A 708 17.21 -29.48 -27.61
C ASP A 708 15.72 -29.15 -27.74
N TYR A 709 15.06 -28.75 -26.64
CA TYR A 709 13.65 -28.34 -26.66
C TYR A 709 13.41 -27.15 -27.61
N ARG A 710 14.32 -26.17 -27.65
CA ARG A 710 14.24 -25.04 -28.60
C ARG A 710 14.34 -25.51 -30.05
N SER A 711 15.22 -26.48 -30.35
CA SER A 711 15.36 -27.03 -31.70
C SER A 711 14.14 -27.87 -32.12
N ALA A 712 13.57 -28.64 -31.19
CA ALA A 712 12.35 -29.41 -31.40
C ALA A 712 11.12 -28.51 -31.59
N LEU A 713 10.99 -27.43 -30.80
CA LEU A 713 9.91 -26.45 -30.96
C LEU A 713 10.00 -25.70 -32.29
N LYS A 714 11.21 -25.34 -32.75
CA LYS A 714 11.41 -24.73 -34.08
C LYS A 714 10.96 -25.66 -35.19
N ARG A 715 11.43 -26.92 -35.20
CA ARG A 715 10.97 -27.94 -36.16
C ARG A 715 9.45 -28.13 -36.12
N ASN A 716 8.86 -28.29 -34.93
CA ASN A 716 7.42 -28.42 -34.80
C ASN A 716 6.63 -27.19 -35.32
N CYS A 717 7.19 -25.99 -35.25
CA CYS A 717 6.57 -24.79 -35.85
C CYS A 717 6.75 -24.71 -37.38
N GLU A 718 7.83 -25.28 -37.92
CA GLU A 718 8.09 -25.39 -39.36
C GLU A 718 7.24 -26.51 -40.00
N ASP A 719 7.11 -27.66 -39.32
CA ASP A 719 6.34 -28.83 -39.75
C ASP A 719 4.82 -28.65 -39.59
N LEU A 720 4.36 -27.90 -38.58
CA LEU A 720 2.94 -27.71 -38.22
C LEU A 720 2.55 -26.23 -38.04
N PRO A 721 2.53 -25.42 -39.11
CA PRO A 721 2.18 -23.99 -39.04
C PRO A 721 0.78 -23.71 -38.45
N GLN A 722 -0.16 -24.66 -38.57
CA GLN A 722 -1.50 -24.57 -37.94
C GLN A 722 -1.46 -24.60 -36.39
N HIS A 723 -0.34 -24.96 -35.78
CA HIS A 723 -0.13 -24.95 -34.34
C HIS A 723 0.90 -23.91 -33.88
N GLN A 724 1.39 -23.07 -34.79
CA GLN A 724 2.40 -22.06 -34.50
C GLN A 724 1.96 -21.07 -33.41
N GLU A 725 0.68 -20.67 -33.39
CA GLU A 725 0.10 -19.82 -32.33
C GLU A 725 0.05 -20.53 -30.97
N ALA A 726 -0.37 -21.79 -30.93
CA ALA A 726 -0.44 -22.57 -29.68
C ALA A 726 0.95 -22.88 -29.10
N LEU A 727 1.95 -23.11 -29.96
CA LEU A 727 3.35 -23.35 -29.58
C LEU A 727 4.13 -22.06 -29.27
N ARG A 728 3.57 -20.88 -29.58
CA ARG A 728 4.19 -19.56 -29.42
C ARG A 728 4.61 -19.28 -27.97
N HIS A 729 3.69 -19.44 -27.03
CA HIS A 729 3.95 -19.24 -25.60
C HIS A 729 5.00 -20.22 -25.05
N ILE A 730 5.01 -21.46 -25.53
CA ILE A 730 5.97 -22.50 -25.08
C ILE A 730 7.38 -22.15 -25.57
N THR A 731 7.50 -21.72 -26.83
CA THR A 731 8.76 -21.26 -27.42
C THR A 731 9.34 -20.08 -26.66
N GLN A 732 8.50 -19.10 -26.32
CA GLN A 732 8.85 -17.92 -25.51
C GLN A 732 9.29 -18.27 -24.08
N ALA A 733 8.61 -19.22 -23.44
CA ALA A 733 9.00 -19.71 -22.13
C ALA A 733 10.40 -20.36 -22.17
N VAL A 734 10.68 -21.21 -23.17
CA VAL A 734 12.01 -21.83 -23.35
C VAL A 734 13.09 -20.76 -23.53
N GLU A 735 12.86 -19.73 -24.34
CA GLU A 735 13.85 -18.64 -24.50
C GLU A 735 14.06 -17.80 -23.23
N ALA A 736 13.03 -17.64 -22.39
CA ALA A 736 13.17 -17.02 -21.06
C ALA A 736 14.02 -17.88 -20.10
N TYR A 737 13.83 -19.21 -20.09
CA TYR A 737 14.66 -20.12 -19.29
C TYR A 737 16.11 -20.20 -19.81
N ILE A 738 16.34 -20.14 -21.13
CA ILE A 738 17.69 -20.08 -21.71
C ILE A 738 18.43 -18.84 -21.22
N LYS A 739 17.80 -17.65 -21.27
CA LYS A 739 18.38 -16.39 -20.75
C LYS A 739 18.79 -16.50 -19.27
N ILE A 740 18.03 -17.22 -18.44
CA ILE A 740 18.33 -17.42 -17.02
C ILE A 740 19.42 -18.47 -16.80
N SER A 741 19.52 -19.50 -17.65
CA SER A 741 20.61 -20.48 -17.58
C SER A 741 21.97 -19.90 -17.98
N GLN A 742 21.99 -18.71 -18.59
CA GLN A 742 23.18 -17.93 -18.97
C GLN A 742 23.61 -16.91 -17.90
N GLN A 743 22.89 -16.81 -16.76
CA GLN A 743 23.12 -15.84 -15.67
C GLN A 743 23.42 -16.51 -14.32
#